data_AF-A0A925VQM9-F1
#
_entry.id   AF-A0A925VQM9-F1
#
_cell.length_a   1.000
_cell.length_b   1.000
_cell.length_c   1.000
_cell.angle_alpha   90.00
_cell.angle_beta   90.00
_cell.angle_gamma   90.00
#
_symmetry.space_group_name_H-M   'P 1'
#
loop_
_entity.id
_entity.type
_entity.pdbx_description
1 polymer ?
#
loop_
_entity_poly.entity_id
_entity_poly.type
_entity_poly.pdbx_seq_one_letter_code
_entity_poly.pdbx_strand_id
1 'polypeptide(L)'
;GTNLPVNITLAPEVNAGVSLITYFGHGSTTSFDLDFGNVTEPGKGYNNPGKYPVFLVNGCSANSIFRLGNNFLSEDWIFAENKGAVGFLSDSDLGFESDLDPFTTAFYKVAFNEPAWYGKPIPVLQAEASRRMLSATGGAPTAIAQALNNIWLGDPALRFFAPERPDFITSNADVQIQPNGAGQVQASSPDFKLLVRVSNPGRITYDSLDVRITRTYPTTPTGTRPPYTATYTVRQAWQDSTYTFILPNAGNVFGDNRFDVALDYRNRVAEVSETNNTGQTNFNFLQGGVRTIWPPEFAIVPATGLRLVGQTNDPRGASRAYEMELDTVPAFNSSLKQSRTVTTTLVPDWRPTLPTVAGRDSVVWYWRLRFQTPTGDESPEWAASSFRVIPGSAGGWSQSHHGQFRRDQLAGLRVAAPSGRWDFDDVREPIALVTRGGGLGPAQTFSQATDGISTSTSPFVANCAVERPNIMVAVLSGRTLRPVRNVAGGLYDSCGQGNLRFYHFATSQTDNINTPARQAQLQTLLTNVRPGDYVALISMNRVNFSTFSPSLKATFASLGARGINQLQDGEPYALLLQKGPNARPVRELTPDPASAVPGISQVLVLNDTILTKASSGSITSTRIGPAREWLTLLHTVRTPDPSDAYTLKLVGIDTTNTERVLNANVTSRSLALANISAREYPYLQLVLELRDTLNRTAPQLAQWLVTYQGMPEGIVRRDLATPASAYDPATLARQATETGFVTVPVVFQNVSSIDFSGPMKARILLRNETSGVREALVDVPGGALRADSQVSFEAKVNVVGLTGALRGNVVVNPSPRALPELYAFNNELLLDPFRVDDRNVPPTLDVTFDGLHILNGDIVSPAPIVTVQLRDDDRLRRIKGVGNFDVLLTSPNQTTTPVDLTGTNVRFSSDSTKGTAALELRMGQAAPLANGTYTLEVQGRDATDKPAADQRYSITFEVVNESTISNIYPYPNPVTSKARFVFTLTGTEPPRNMKIQVLTLTGRVVREIMMAELGPLRIGNNITDYAWDGTDEFGDRLANGTYLYRVLLDDPQDKFSRRATAGDRAFKKDWGKLVLIR
;
A
#
# COMPACT_ATOMS: atom_id res chain seq x y z
N GLY A 1 -13.70 -14.53 -50.65
CA GLY A 1 -15.07 -14.92 -50.30
C GLY A 1 -15.00 -15.66 -48.99
N THR A 2 -15.55 -15.09 -47.93
CA THR A 2 -15.59 -15.71 -46.60
C THR A 2 -16.80 -16.65 -46.54
N ASN A 3 -16.60 -17.88 -46.05
CA ASN A 3 -17.67 -18.86 -45.85
C ASN A 3 -18.58 -18.38 -44.71
N LEU A 4 -19.72 -17.76 -45.04
CA LEU A 4 -20.82 -17.49 -44.11
C LEU A 4 -21.85 -18.62 -44.23
N PRO A 5 -22.54 -19.03 -43.13
CA PRO A 5 -22.39 -18.49 -41.77
C PRO A 5 -21.12 -18.99 -41.05
N VAL A 6 -20.53 -18.13 -40.22
CA VAL A 6 -19.42 -18.44 -39.31
C VAL A 6 -20.00 -18.79 -37.95
N ASN A 7 -19.82 -20.02 -37.51
CA ASN A 7 -20.22 -20.44 -36.16
C ASN A 7 -19.39 -19.75 -35.08
N ILE A 8 -20.07 -19.14 -34.12
CA ILE A 8 -19.47 -18.55 -32.92
C ILE A 8 -20.13 -19.12 -31.65
N THR A 9 -19.53 -18.90 -30.49
CA THR A 9 -20.17 -19.14 -29.19
C THR A 9 -20.12 -17.87 -28.36
N LEU A 10 -21.22 -17.58 -27.66
CA LEU A 10 -21.30 -16.48 -26.69
C LEU A 10 -21.28 -17.01 -25.24
N ALA A 11 -21.03 -18.31 -25.06
CA ALA A 11 -21.17 -18.96 -23.76
C ALA A 11 -20.26 -18.36 -22.66
N PRO A 12 -18.97 -18.05 -22.90
CA PRO A 12 -18.12 -17.45 -21.87
C PRO A 12 -18.72 -16.15 -21.29
N GLU A 13 -19.19 -15.26 -22.17
CA GLU A 13 -19.78 -13.97 -21.82
C GLU A 13 -21.15 -14.14 -21.15
N VAL A 14 -22.03 -14.94 -21.76
CA VAL A 14 -23.38 -15.21 -21.25
C VAL A 14 -23.33 -15.86 -19.87
N ASN A 15 -22.41 -16.82 -19.65
CA ASN A 15 -22.27 -17.52 -18.38
C ASN A 15 -21.60 -16.65 -17.29
N ALA A 16 -20.66 -15.78 -17.68
CA ALA A 16 -20.11 -14.76 -16.79
C ALA A 16 -21.22 -13.78 -16.34
N GLY A 17 -22.11 -13.45 -17.25
CA GLY A 17 -23.29 -12.61 -17.05
C GLY A 17 -23.14 -11.27 -17.76
N VAL A 18 -24.01 -11.02 -18.74
CA VAL A 18 -24.09 -9.76 -19.49
C VAL A 18 -25.53 -9.27 -19.52
N SER A 19 -25.72 -7.95 -19.64
CA SER A 19 -27.07 -7.34 -19.65
C SER A 19 -27.69 -7.23 -21.04
N LEU A 20 -26.88 -6.95 -22.07
CA LEU A 20 -27.33 -6.75 -23.45
C LEU A 20 -26.34 -7.41 -24.42
N ILE A 21 -26.88 -8.11 -25.40
CA ILE A 21 -26.17 -8.65 -26.55
C ILE A 21 -26.74 -8.00 -27.80
N THR A 22 -25.87 -7.48 -28.67
CA THR A 22 -26.30 -6.86 -29.92
C THR A 22 -25.64 -7.52 -31.11
N TYR A 23 -26.47 -7.94 -32.06
CA TYR A 23 -26.06 -8.53 -33.32
C TYR A 23 -26.41 -7.58 -34.47
N PHE A 24 -25.52 -7.46 -35.46
CA PHE A 24 -25.75 -6.70 -36.68
C PHE A 24 -25.17 -7.45 -37.88
N GLY A 25 -26.04 -7.96 -38.75
CA GLY A 25 -25.65 -8.78 -39.90
C GLY A 25 -26.85 -9.49 -40.55
N HIS A 26 -26.62 -10.41 -41.50
CA HIS A 26 -27.73 -11.16 -42.08
C HIS A 26 -28.26 -12.21 -41.10
N GLY A 27 -29.57 -12.20 -40.94
CA GLY A 27 -30.30 -13.17 -40.13
C GLY A 27 -31.35 -13.91 -40.94
N SER A 28 -31.74 -15.05 -40.41
CA SER A 28 -32.95 -15.78 -40.77
C SER A 28 -33.69 -16.18 -39.49
N THR A 29 -34.78 -16.92 -39.64
CA THR A 29 -35.52 -17.52 -38.53
C THR A 29 -34.69 -18.49 -37.67
N THR A 30 -33.61 -19.06 -38.23
CA THR A 30 -32.87 -20.18 -37.63
C THR A 30 -31.35 -20.06 -37.70
N SER A 31 -30.80 -19.04 -38.38
CA SER A 31 -29.35 -18.92 -38.59
C SER A 31 -28.92 -17.47 -38.82
N PHE A 32 -27.68 -17.16 -38.46
CA PHE A 32 -27.07 -15.83 -38.64
C PHE A 32 -25.69 -15.94 -39.29
N ASP A 33 -25.22 -14.86 -39.92
CA ASP A 33 -23.85 -14.82 -40.45
C ASP A 33 -22.77 -15.08 -39.38
N LEU A 34 -22.99 -14.59 -38.16
CA LEU A 34 -22.23 -15.00 -36.98
C LEU A 34 -23.17 -15.85 -36.13
N ASP A 35 -23.14 -17.15 -36.38
CA ASP A 35 -24.14 -18.07 -35.86
C ASP A 35 -23.80 -18.52 -34.44
N PHE A 36 -24.42 -17.88 -33.47
CA PHE A 36 -24.33 -18.25 -32.06
C PHE A 36 -25.28 -19.40 -31.67
N GLY A 37 -26.14 -19.83 -32.59
CA GLY A 37 -27.06 -20.97 -32.48
C GLY A 37 -28.07 -20.87 -31.35
N ASN A 38 -28.80 -21.98 -31.14
CA ASN A 38 -29.80 -22.12 -30.09
C ASN A 38 -29.14 -22.25 -28.71
N VAL A 39 -29.81 -21.75 -27.67
CA VAL A 39 -29.34 -21.91 -26.28
C VAL A 39 -29.54 -23.34 -25.77
N THR A 40 -30.52 -24.05 -26.33
CA THR A 40 -30.80 -25.45 -25.98
C THR A 40 -29.79 -26.42 -26.59
N GLU A 41 -29.05 -26.02 -27.62
CA GLU A 41 -28.03 -26.85 -28.25
C GLU A 41 -26.91 -27.22 -27.26
N PRO A 42 -26.74 -28.51 -26.91
CA PRO A 42 -25.75 -28.95 -25.93
C PRO A 42 -24.31 -28.58 -26.32
N GLY A 43 -24.03 -28.49 -27.63
CA GLY A 43 -22.71 -28.16 -28.17
C GLY A 43 -22.27 -26.70 -27.95
N LYS A 44 -23.19 -25.77 -27.65
CA LYS A 44 -22.87 -24.34 -27.56
C LYS A 44 -22.39 -23.89 -26.17
N GLY A 45 -22.66 -24.66 -25.11
CA GLY A 45 -22.08 -24.45 -23.77
C GLY A 45 -22.76 -23.38 -22.89
N TYR A 46 -23.97 -22.96 -23.22
CA TYR A 46 -24.72 -21.97 -22.44
C TYR A 46 -25.23 -22.56 -21.10
N ASN A 47 -24.86 -21.90 -20.00
CA ASN A 47 -25.17 -22.23 -18.61
C ASN A 47 -25.20 -20.95 -17.75
N ASN A 48 -26.25 -20.15 -17.89
CA ASN A 48 -26.38 -18.83 -17.27
C ASN A 48 -27.60 -18.71 -16.32
N PRO A 49 -27.78 -19.62 -15.34
CA PRO A 49 -28.91 -19.54 -14.41
C PRO A 49 -28.83 -18.23 -13.61
N GLY A 50 -29.95 -17.49 -13.59
CA GLY A 50 -30.06 -16.18 -12.94
C GLY A 50 -29.32 -15.02 -13.64
N LYS A 51 -28.76 -15.24 -14.84
CA LYS A 51 -27.96 -14.24 -15.58
C LYS A 51 -28.44 -14.11 -17.03
N TYR A 52 -29.70 -13.71 -17.19
CA TYR A 52 -30.37 -13.71 -18.49
C TYR A 52 -30.18 -12.36 -19.21
N PRO A 53 -29.50 -12.30 -20.36
CA PRO A 53 -29.34 -11.06 -21.13
C PRO A 53 -30.61 -10.69 -21.89
N VAL A 54 -30.61 -9.46 -22.40
CA VAL A 54 -31.50 -9.02 -23.48
C VAL A 54 -30.76 -9.09 -24.82
N PHE A 55 -31.44 -9.54 -25.87
CA PHE A 55 -30.94 -9.50 -27.24
C PHE A 55 -31.52 -8.31 -28.01
N LEU A 56 -30.67 -7.60 -28.75
CA LEU A 56 -31.04 -6.67 -29.81
C LEU A 56 -30.42 -7.18 -31.12
N VAL A 57 -31.23 -7.78 -31.98
CA VAL A 57 -30.75 -8.43 -33.20
C VAL A 57 -31.19 -7.63 -34.42
N ASN A 58 -30.21 -7.04 -35.10
CA ASN A 58 -30.38 -6.34 -36.38
C ASN A 58 -30.12 -7.34 -37.51
N GLY A 59 -31.10 -8.19 -37.78
CA GLY A 59 -31.06 -9.18 -38.86
C GLY A 59 -32.46 -9.61 -39.26
N CYS A 60 -32.64 -9.97 -40.53
CA CYS A 60 -33.94 -10.32 -41.09
C CYS A 60 -34.58 -11.51 -40.36
N SER A 61 -35.89 -11.42 -40.09
CA SER A 61 -36.75 -12.55 -39.64
C SER A 61 -36.31 -13.27 -38.35
N ALA A 62 -35.41 -12.68 -37.57
CA ALA A 62 -34.89 -13.30 -36.35
C ALA A 62 -35.93 -13.40 -35.21
N ASN A 63 -37.01 -12.60 -35.28
CA ASN A 63 -38.13 -12.63 -34.35
C ASN A 63 -39.47 -12.88 -35.05
N SER A 64 -39.50 -13.78 -36.05
CA SER A 64 -40.73 -14.13 -36.81
C SER A 64 -41.74 -14.98 -36.02
N ILE A 65 -42.06 -14.60 -34.79
CA ILE A 65 -42.92 -15.33 -33.83
C ILE A 65 -44.38 -15.50 -34.26
N PHE A 66 -44.78 -14.89 -35.38
CA PHE A 66 -46.13 -15.01 -35.95
C PHE A 66 -46.23 -16.10 -37.04
N ARG A 67 -45.12 -16.77 -37.37
CA ARG A 67 -45.09 -17.84 -38.39
C ARG A 67 -45.31 -19.21 -37.75
N LEU A 68 -45.98 -20.11 -38.47
CA LEU A 68 -46.18 -21.51 -38.03
C LEU A 68 -44.91 -22.32 -38.33
N GLY A 69 -44.29 -22.91 -37.31
CA GLY A 69 -43.08 -23.73 -37.41
C GLY A 69 -42.52 -24.07 -36.02
N ASN A 70 -41.60 -25.03 -35.93
CA ASN A 70 -40.86 -25.35 -34.71
C ASN A 70 -39.40 -24.87 -34.87
N ASN A 71 -38.78 -24.37 -33.78
CA ASN A 71 -37.39 -23.88 -33.68
C ASN A 71 -37.10 -22.47 -34.25
N PHE A 72 -37.80 -21.42 -33.82
CA PHE A 72 -37.27 -20.06 -33.98
C PHE A 72 -36.20 -19.78 -32.93
N LEU A 73 -35.08 -19.20 -33.36
CA LEU A 73 -33.96 -18.95 -32.46
C LEU A 73 -34.33 -18.01 -31.31
N SER A 74 -35.16 -16.99 -31.55
CA SER A 74 -35.68 -16.10 -30.52
C SER A 74 -36.52 -16.81 -29.46
N GLU A 75 -37.41 -17.72 -29.86
CA GLU A 75 -38.26 -18.50 -28.95
C GLU A 75 -37.43 -19.50 -28.15
N ASP A 76 -36.45 -20.16 -28.77
CA ASP A 76 -35.54 -21.07 -28.09
C ASP A 76 -34.77 -20.36 -26.96
N TRP A 77 -34.22 -19.18 -27.25
CA TRP A 77 -33.51 -18.38 -26.26
C TRP A 77 -34.39 -17.86 -25.12
N ILE A 78 -35.67 -17.59 -25.36
CA ILE A 78 -36.58 -17.05 -24.34
C ILE A 78 -37.25 -18.16 -23.51
N PHE A 79 -37.61 -19.28 -24.12
CA PHE A 79 -38.37 -20.34 -23.45
C PHE A 79 -37.52 -21.49 -22.90
N ALA A 80 -36.20 -21.48 -23.12
CA ALA A 80 -35.30 -22.45 -22.50
C ALA A 80 -35.37 -22.40 -20.96
N GLU A 81 -35.51 -23.57 -20.35
CA GLU A 81 -35.60 -23.66 -18.89
C GLU A 81 -34.24 -23.35 -18.22
N ASN A 82 -34.25 -22.43 -17.26
CA ASN A 82 -33.11 -22.08 -16.40
C ASN A 82 -31.85 -21.55 -17.11
N LYS A 83 -31.92 -21.18 -18.40
CA LYS A 83 -30.84 -20.58 -19.19
C LYS A 83 -31.42 -19.79 -20.38
N GLY A 84 -30.60 -19.03 -21.08
CA GLY A 84 -31.05 -18.23 -22.24
C GLY A 84 -31.21 -16.76 -21.90
N ALA A 85 -32.19 -16.11 -22.50
CA ALA A 85 -32.42 -14.66 -22.45
C ALA A 85 -33.71 -14.31 -21.72
N VAL A 86 -33.84 -13.06 -21.27
CA VAL A 86 -35.06 -12.53 -20.64
C VAL A 86 -35.84 -11.60 -21.58
N GLY A 87 -35.25 -11.24 -22.71
CA GLY A 87 -35.91 -10.45 -23.74
C GLY A 87 -35.19 -10.49 -25.08
N PHE A 88 -35.94 -10.41 -26.17
CA PHE A 88 -35.44 -10.48 -27.54
C PHE A 88 -36.12 -9.41 -28.40
N LEU A 89 -35.33 -8.45 -28.90
CA LEU A 89 -35.76 -7.32 -29.70
C LEU A 89 -35.21 -7.44 -31.12
N SER A 90 -36.06 -7.66 -32.11
CA SER A 90 -35.64 -7.92 -33.49
C SER A 90 -36.80 -7.92 -34.47
N ASP A 91 -36.48 -7.86 -35.76
CA ASP A 91 -37.49 -7.86 -36.82
C ASP A 91 -38.15 -9.22 -37.01
N SER A 92 -39.46 -9.19 -37.27
CA SER A 92 -40.26 -10.36 -37.63
C SER A 92 -40.22 -10.69 -39.11
N ASP A 93 -39.64 -9.82 -39.95
CA ASP A 93 -39.51 -10.03 -41.41
C ASP A 93 -38.22 -9.35 -41.93
N LEU A 94 -38.14 -9.07 -43.23
CA LEU A 94 -37.01 -8.37 -43.85
C LEU A 94 -36.79 -6.98 -43.22
N GLY A 95 -35.52 -6.68 -42.92
CA GLY A 95 -35.05 -5.38 -42.47
C GLY A 95 -33.95 -4.85 -43.39
N PHE A 96 -33.79 -3.53 -43.43
CA PHE A 96 -32.76 -2.87 -44.23
C PHE A 96 -31.74 -2.20 -43.32
N GLU A 97 -30.45 -2.35 -43.64
CA GLU A 97 -29.34 -1.76 -42.89
C GLU A 97 -29.50 -0.24 -42.66
N SER A 98 -30.04 0.47 -43.67
CA SER A 98 -30.27 1.91 -43.66
C SER A 98 -31.32 2.36 -42.65
N ASP A 99 -32.15 1.45 -42.16
CA ASP A 99 -33.19 1.71 -41.15
C ASP A 99 -32.79 1.09 -39.79
N LEU A 100 -32.18 -0.11 -39.81
CA LEU A 100 -31.65 -0.80 -38.62
C LEU A 100 -30.57 -0.02 -37.88
N ASP A 101 -29.61 0.58 -38.61
CA ASP A 101 -28.52 1.36 -37.99
C ASP A 101 -29.04 2.63 -37.28
N PRO A 102 -29.89 3.48 -37.91
CA PRO A 102 -30.52 4.60 -37.21
C PRO A 102 -31.38 4.19 -36.01
N PHE A 103 -32.13 3.08 -36.10
CA PHE A 103 -32.90 2.55 -34.98
C PHE A 103 -31.99 2.16 -33.82
N THR A 104 -30.99 1.31 -34.06
CA THR A 104 -30.08 0.82 -33.03
C THR A 104 -29.26 1.95 -32.42
N THR A 105 -28.77 2.88 -33.24
CA THR A 105 -28.11 4.09 -32.76
C THR A 105 -29.01 4.93 -31.86
N ALA A 106 -30.30 5.09 -32.21
CA ALA A 106 -31.26 5.78 -31.37
C ALA A 106 -31.54 5.01 -30.08
N PHE A 107 -31.70 3.68 -30.15
CA PHE A 107 -31.93 2.80 -29.01
C PHE A 107 -30.82 2.91 -27.97
N TYR A 108 -29.54 2.78 -28.37
CA TYR A 108 -28.41 2.93 -27.45
C TYR A 108 -28.38 4.31 -26.77
N LYS A 109 -28.68 5.39 -27.52
CA LYS A 109 -28.73 6.74 -26.95
C LYS A 109 -29.80 6.86 -25.88
N VAL A 110 -31.04 6.44 -26.17
CA VAL A 110 -32.14 6.53 -25.20
C VAL A 110 -31.96 5.56 -24.02
N ALA A 111 -31.42 4.36 -24.26
CA ALA A 111 -31.25 3.36 -23.21
C ALA A 111 -30.17 3.73 -22.19
N PHE A 112 -29.03 4.30 -22.65
CA PHE A 112 -27.83 4.41 -21.82
C PHE A 112 -27.25 5.82 -21.68
N ASN A 113 -27.53 6.74 -22.62
CA ASN A 113 -26.85 8.04 -22.65
C ASN A 113 -27.78 9.21 -22.27
N GLU A 114 -29.10 9.05 -22.36
CA GLU A 114 -30.05 10.13 -22.13
C GLU A 114 -30.78 9.99 -20.78
N PRO A 115 -30.55 10.91 -19.83
CA PRO A 115 -31.12 10.83 -18.49
C PRO A 115 -32.65 10.75 -18.43
N ALA A 116 -33.37 11.32 -19.42
CA ALA A 116 -34.82 11.30 -19.47
C ALA A 116 -35.39 9.88 -19.72
N TRP A 117 -34.60 9.03 -20.37
CA TRP A 117 -34.98 7.70 -20.83
C TRP A 117 -34.30 6.56 -20.05
N TYR A 118 -33.16 6.84 -19.43
CA TYR A 118 -32.43 5.88 -18.58
C TYR A 118 -33.34 5.18 -17.55
N GLY A 119 -33.29 3.85 -17.52
CA GLY A 119 -34.09 3.01 -16.61
C GLY A 119 -35.58 2.87 -16.95
N LYS A 120 -36.06 3.41 -18.08
CA LYS A 120 -37.42 3.15 -18.59
C LYS A 120 -37.55 1.69 -19.08
N PRO A 121 -38.77 1.13 -19.15
CA PRO A 121 -39.00 -0.19 -19.73
C PRO A 121 -38.50 -0.30 -21.18
N ILE A 122 -37.95 -1.45 -21.56
CA ILE A 122 -37.32 -1.66 -22.87
C ILE A 122 -38.28 -1.38 -24.04
N PRO A 123 -39.55 -1.79 -24.02
CA PRO A 123 -40.49 -1.42 -25.09
C PRO A 123 -40.78 0.07 -25.20
N VAL A 124 -40.66 0.82 -24.09
CA VAL A 124 -40.77 2.29 -24.12
C VAL A 124 -39.56 2.91 -24.81
N LEU A 125 -38.37 2.36 -24.56
CA LEU A 125 -37.13 2.75 -25.24
C LEU A 125 -37.20 2.41 -26.74
N GLN A 126 -37.71 1.23 -27.08
CA GLN A 126 -37.95 0.79 -28.45
C GLN A 126 -38.88 1.76 -29.18
N ALA A 127 -40.04 2.10 -28.60
CA ALA A 127 -41.00 3.00 -29.23
C ALA A 127 -40.40 4.39 -29.51
N GLU A 128 -39.61 4.93 -28.58
CA GLU A 128 -38.91 6.21 -28.79
C GLU A 128 -37.82 6.10 -29.86
N ALA A 129 -37.05 5.00 -29.88
CA ALA A 129 -36.05 4.74 -30.91
C ALA A 129 -36.70 4.66 -32.30
N SER A 130 -37.81 3.94 -32.44
CA SER A 130 -38.60 3.87 -33.67
C SER A 130 -39.13 5.25 -34.09
N ARG A 131 -39.64 6.05 -33.16
CA ARG A 131 -40.10 7.43 -33.44
C ARG A 131 -38.97 8.29 -33.99
N ARG A 132 -37.76 8.19 -33.40
CA ARG A 132 -36.57 8.95 -33.85
C ARG A 132 -36.06 8.48 -35.20
N MET A 133 -36.04 7.17 -35.44
CA MET A 133 -35.73 6.61 -36.75
C MET A 133 -36.70 7.16 -37.80
N LEU A 134 -38.01 7.08 -37.58
CA LEU A 134 -39.03 7.61 -38.50
C LEU A 134 -38.85 9.10 -38.78
N SER A 135 -38.51 9.88 -37.75
CA SER A 135 -38.22 11.31 -37.93
C SER A 135 -36.95 11.55 -38.75
N ALA A 136 -35.91 10.75 -38.57
CA ALA A 136 -34.63 10.89 -39.27
C ALA A 136 -34.71 10.46 -40.73
N THR A 137 -35.53 9.45 -41.04
CA THR A 137 -35.75 8.93 -42.40
C THR A 137 -36.89 9.65 -43.14
N GLY A 138 -37.54 10.64 -42.51
CA GLY A 138 -38.67 11.35 -43.08
C GLY A 138 -39.93 10.49 -43.26
N GLY A 139 -40.06 9.40 -42.51
CA GLY A 139 -41.18 8.47 -42.62
C GLY A 139 -41.18 7.68 -43.92
N ALA A 140 -39.99 7.36 -44.46
CA ALA A 140 -39.87 6.50 -45.63
C ALA A 140 -40.65 5.19 -45.44
N PRO A 141 -41.30 4.63 -46.49
CA PRO A 141 -42.07 3.39 -46.36
C PRO A 141 -41.28 2.22 -45.74
N THR A 142 -39.97 2.12 -46.02
CA THR A 142 -39.11 1.09 -45.43
C THR A 142 -38.90 1.29 -43.93
N ALA A 143 -38.72 2.53 -43.46
CA ALA A 143 -38.63 2.86 -42.05
C ALA A 143 -39.97 2.66 -41.30
N ILE A 144 -41.10 2.94 -41.96
CA ILE A 144 -42.43 2.61 -41.41
C ILE A 144 -42.56 1.09 -41.26
N ALA A 145 -42.19 0.32 -42.29
CA ALA A 145 -42.18 -1.13 -42.22
C ALA A 145 -41.26 -1.64 -41.10
N GLN A 146 -40.05 -1.10 -40.98
CA GLN A 146 -39.08 -1.39 -39.91
C GLN A 146 -39.68 -1.13 -38.51
N ALA A 147 -40.38 -0.02 -38.32
CA ALA A 147 -40.99 0.30 -37.04
C ALA A 147 -42.16 -0.65 -36.69
N LEU A 148 -42.87 -1.16 -37.69
CA LEU A 148 -44.00 -2.07 -37.51
C LEU A 148 -43.58 -3.53 -37.32
N ASN A 149 -42.46 -3.94 -37.93
CA ASN A 149 -41.98 -5.31 -37.89
C ASN A 149 -40.89 -5.55 -36.83
N ASN A 150 -40.38 -4.52 -36.15
CA ASN A 150 -39.45 -4.68 -35.03
C ASN A 150 -40.23 -5.10 -33.77
N ILE A 151 -40.07 -6.34 -33.33
CA ILE A 151 -40.89 -6.96 -32.28
C ILE A 151 -40.07 -7.16 -31.01
N TRP A 152 -40.71 -6.87 -29.86
CA TRP A 152 -40.25 -7.26 -28.54
C TRP A 152 -40.88 -8.58 -28.11
N LEU A 153 -40.05 -9.59 -27.85
CA LEU A 153 -40.43 -10.85 -27.23
C LEU A 153 -39.87 -10.87 -25.79
N GLY A 154 -40.74 -10.73 -24.80
CA GLY A 154 -40.37 -10.70 -23.38
C GLY A 154 -41.40 -9.95 -22.53
N ASP A 155 -41.11 -9.76 -21.24
CA ASP A 155 -41.97 -8.97 -20.35
C ASP A 155 -41.98 -7.49 -20.78
N PRO A 156 -43.15 -6.89 -21.07
CA PRO A 156 -43.22 -5.50 -21.50
C PRO A 156 -42.81 -4.48 -20.41
N ALA A 157 -42.75 -4.90 -19.14
CA ALA A 157 -42.31 -4.08 -18.02
C ALA A 157 -40.79 -4.20 -17.75
N LEU A 158 -40.07 -5.08 -18.45
CA LEU A 158 -38.65 -5.32 -18.24
C LEU A 158 -37.82 -4.04 -18.42
N ARG A 159 -36.85 -3.83 -17.53
CA ARG A 159 -35.92 -2.69 -17.51
C ARG A 159 -34.49 -3.20 -17.42
N PHE A 160 -33.55 -2.46 -18.00
CA PHE A 160 -32.14 -2.65 -17.67
C PHE A 160 -31.84 -2.26 -16.22
N PHE A 161 -30.79 -2.86 -15.64
CA PHE A 161 -30.26 -2.40 -14.37
C PHE A 161 -29.82 -0.94 -14.49
N ALA A 162 -30.44 -0.07 -13.71
CA ALA A 162 -30.28 1.38 -13.82
C ALA A 162 -30.22 2.01 -12.42
N PRO A 163 -29.07 1.95 -11.73
CA PRO A 163 -28.91 2.59 -10.42
C PRO A 163 -29.21 4.08 -10.54
N GLU A 164 -29.95 4.63 -9.57
CA GLU A 164 -30.35 6.04 -9.62
C GLU A 164 -29.18 7.00 -9.38
N ARG A 165 -28.19 6.54 -8.58
CA ARG A 165 -27.08 7.35 -8.07
C ARG A 165 -25.73 6.63 -8.19
N PRO A 166 -24.61 7.37 -8.25
CA PRO A 166 -23.25 6.84 -8.08
C PRO A 166 -23.00 6.31 -6.66
N ASP A 167 -21.90 5.56 -6.47
CA ASP A 167 -21.43 5.10 -5.15
C ASP A 167 -19.90 4.90 -5.17
N PHE A 168 -19.11 5.78 -4.55
CA PHE A 168 -17.66 5.79 -4.65
C PHE A 168 -17.00 5.11 -3.46
N ILE A 169 -16.60 3.86 -3.66
CA ILE A 169 -16.08 3.02 -2.59
C ILE A 169 -14.54 3.05 -2.58
N THR A 170 -13.94 3.33 -1.43
CA THR A 170 -12.51 3.10 -1.18
C THR A 170 -12.28 2.62 0.26
N SER A 171 -11.11 2.04 0.51
CA SER A 171 -10.75 1.48 1.82
C SER A 171 -9.25 1.65 2.11
N ASN A 172 -8.82 1.26 3.32
CA ASN A 172 -7.39 1.30 3.68
C ASN A 172 -6.52 0.42 2.78
N ALA A 173 -7.07 -0.69 2.25
CA ALA A 173 -6.34 -1.57 1.32
C ALA A 173 -6.16 -0.94 -0.07
N ASP A 174 -6.99 0.04 -0.40
CA ASP A 174 -7.07 0.71 -1.68
C ASP A 174 -6.18 1.96 -1.79
N VAL A 175 -5.55 2.37 -0.68
CA VAL A 175 -4.65 3.53 -0.61
C VAL A 175 -3.20 3.06 -0.46
N GLN A 176 -2.34 3.37 -1.43
CA GLN A 176 -0.97 2.86 -1.50
C GLN A 176 0.03 3.94 -1.88
N ILE A 177 1.25 3.84 -1.35
CA ILE A 177 2.37 4.70 -1.72
C ILE A 177 3.30 3.95 -2.67
N GLN A 178 3.71 4.61 -3.74
CA GLN A 178 4.64 4.10 -4.73
C GLN A 178 5.72 5.15 -5.05
N PRO A 179 6.97 4.74 -5.35
CA PRO A 179 7.98 5.64 -5.87
C PRO A 179 7.54 6.34 -7.15
N ASN A 180 7.86 7.63 -7.24
CA ASN A 180 7.77 8.39 -8.48
C ASN A 180 9.14 8.39 -9.18
N GLY A 181 9.51 7.25 -9.78
CA GLY A 181 10.82 7.04 -10.39
C GLY A 181 11.39 5.66 -10.07
N ALA A 182 12.71 5.53 -10.19
CA ALA A 182 13.44 4.32 -9.77
C ALA A 182 13.84 4.41 -8.29
N GLY A 183 13.73 3.30 -7.54
CA GLY A 183 14.11 3.22 -6.13
C GLY A 183 12.92 3.11 -5.17
N GLN A 184 13.18 3.21 -3.86
CA GLN A 184 12.16 3.20 -2.80
C GLN A 184 11.78 4.62 -2.40
N VAL A 185 10.57 4.81 -1.86
CA VAL A 185 10.17 6.11 -1.28
C VAL A 185 10.88 6.30 0.05
N GLN A 186 11.70 7.34 0.14
CA GLN A 186 12.45 7.71 1.33
C GLN A 186 12.10 9.15 1.75
N ALA A 187 12.54 9.57 2.93
CA ALA A 187 12.44 10.96 3.38
C ALA A 187 13.19 11.94 2.46
N SER A 188 14.19 11.45 1.71
CA SER A 188 14.96 12.20 0.71
C SER A 188 14.29 12.26 -0.66
N SER A 189 13.32 11.40 -0.97
CA SER A 189 12.60 11.43 -2.26
C SER A 189 11.94 12.79 -2.43
N PRO A 190 12.03 13.46 -3.60
CA PRO A 190 11.44 14.80 -3.78
C PRO A 190 9.91 14.76 -3.81
N ASP A 191 9.35 13.66 -4.30
CA ASP A 191 7.92 13.37 -4.39
C ASP A 191 7.69 11.85 -4.43
N PHE A 192 6.41 11.45 -4.38
CA PHE A 192 5.97 10.07 -4.51
C PHE A 192 4.53 10.02 -5.04
N LYS A 193 4.11 8.84 -5.48
CA LYS A 193 2.75 8.59 -5.95
C LYS A 193 1.90 8.04 -4.80
N LEU A 194 0.73 8.62 -4.57
CA LEU A 194 -0.35 8.04 -3.79
C LEU A 194 -1.39 7.48 -4.76
N LEU A 195 -1.53 6.16 -4.79
CA LEU A 195 -2.53 5.46 -5.58
C LEU A 195 -3.78 5.29 -4.72
N VAL A 196 -4.93 5.63 -5.29
CA VAL A 196 -6.24 5.49 -4.65
C VAL A 196 -7.13 4.71 -5.59
N ARG A 197 -7.42 3.45 -5.25
CA ARG A 197 -8.40 2.64 -5.97
C ARG A 197 -9.81 3.00 -5.51
N VAL A 198 -10.70 3.17 -6.48
CA VAL A 198 -12.10 3.54 -6.28
C VAL A 198 -12.97 2.60 -7.09
N SER A 199 -13.98 2.01 -6.44
CA SER A 199 -15.01 1.23 -7.12
C SER A 199 -16.31 2.02 -7.18
N ASN A 200 -16.96 2.04 -8.34
CA ASN A 200 -18.29 2.62 -8.51
C ASN A 200 -19.29 1.60 -9.09
N PRO A 201 -20.02 0.84 -8.24
CA PRO A 201 -21.08 -0.05 -8.69
C PRO A 201 -22.37 0.68 -9.08
N GLY A 202 -22.45 2.00 -8.84
CA GLY A 202 -23.62 2.83 -9.11
C GLY A 202 -23.63 3.45 -10.50
N ARG A 203 -24.40 4.53 -10.63
CA ARG A 203 -24.55 5.30 -11.87
C ARG A 203 -23.25 6.02 -12.24
N ILE A 204 -22.96 6.09 -13.54
CA ILE A 204 -21.91 6.94 -14.09
C ILE A 204 -22.56 8.18 -14.71
N THR A 205 -21.96 9.33 -14.47
CA THR A 205 -22.36 10.66 -14.93
C THR A 205 -21.16 11.38 -15.56
N TYR A 206 -21.38 12.61 -16.03
CA TYR A 206 -20.30 13.49 -16.51
C TYR A 206 -19.73 14.38 -15.40
N ASP A 207 -20.16 14.18 -14.15
CA ASP A 207 -19.71 14.99 -13.03
C ASP A 207 -18.24 14.70 -12.68
N SER A 208 -17.66 15.62 -11.91
CA SER A 208 -16.32 15.46 -11.35
C SER A 208 -16.40 14.95 -9.91
N LEU A 209 -15.42 14.16 -9.51
CA LEU A 209 -15.22 13.71 -8.14
C LEU A 209 -14.17 14.58 -7.45
N ASP A 210 -14.55 15.24 -6.36
CA ASP A 210 -13.64 16.01 -5.51
C ASP A 210 -12.97 15.09 -4.49
N VAL A 211 -11.65 14.96 -4.55
CA VAL A 211 -10.85 14.11 -3.64
C VAL A 211 -10.01 14.99 -2.71
N ARG A 212 -10.05 14.72 -1.41
CA ARG A 212 -9.16 15.35 -0.42
C ARG A 212 -8.19 14.33 0.13
N ILE A 213 -6.92 14.71 0.17
CA ILE A 213 -5.84 13.95 0.79
C ILE A 213 -5.26 14.79 1.91
N THR A 214 -5.30 14.28 3.13
CA THR A 214 -4.67 14.92 4.30
C THR A 214 -3.50 14.05 4.77
N ARG A 215 -2.30 14.61 4.77
CA ARG A 215 -1.07 14.00 5.28
C ARG A 215 -0.74 14.60 6.65
N THR A 216 -0.65 13.74 7.66
CA THR A 216 -0.25 14.10 9.03
C THR A 216 1.15 13.57 9.32
N TYR A 217 1.97 14.38 9.98
CA TYR A 217 3.38 14.11 10.28
C TYR A 217 3.57 13.62 11.72
N PRO A 218 4.64 12.87 12.02
CA PRO A 218 4.91 12.46 13.39
C PRO A 218 5.28 13.68 14.25
N THR A 219 4.87 13.65 15.52
CA THR A 219 5.30 14.64 16.52
C THR A 219 6.78 14.46 16.81
N THR A 220 7.58 15.51 16.57
CA THR A 220 9.01 15.51 16.86
C THR A 220 9.32 16.36 18.10
N PRO A 221 10.47 16.17 18.76
CA PRO A 221 10.90 17.03 19.87
C PRO A 221 11.02 18.52 19.49
N THR A 222 11.20 18.83 18.20
CA THR A 222 11.23 20.22 17.68
C THR A 222 9.84 20.76 17.32
N GLY A 223 8.77 20.01 17.60
CA GLY A 223 7.38 20.35 17.34
C GLY A 223 6.67 19.37 16.39
N THR A 224 5.35 19.49 16.30
CA THR A 224 4.53 18.78 15.29
C THR A 224 4.39 19.65 14.06
N ARG A 225 4.83 19.16 12.90
CA ARG A 225 4.60 19.84 11.63
C ARG A 225 3.09 19.89 11.34
N PRO A 226 2.53 21.05 10.92
CA PRO A 226 1.12 21.12 10.53
C PRO A 226 0.77 20.11 9.42
N PRO A 227 -0.41 19.49 9.46
CA PRO A 227 -0.86 18.59 8.40
C PRO A 227 -0.83 19.26 7.03
N TYR A 228 -0.39 18.54 6.01
CA TYR A 228 -0.49 18.96 4.62
C TYR A 228 -1.81 18.45 4.03
N THR A 229 -2.62 19.34 3.47
CA THR A 229 -3.86 18.95 2.80
C THR A 229 -3.83 19.36 1.34
N ALA A 230 -4.08 18.40 0.45
CA ALA A 230 -4.23 18.59 -0.97
C ALA A 230 -5.65 18.20 -1.41
N THR A 231 -6.19 18.93 -2.37
CA THR A 231 -7.50 18.65 -2.95
C THR A 231 -7.39 18.57 -4.45
N TYR A 232 -8.07 17.59 -5.03
CA TYR A 232 -8.07 17.30 -6.45
C TYR A 232 -9.50 17.21 -6.94
N THR A 233 -9.71 17.55 -8.20
CA THR A 233 -10.97 17.32 -8.90
C THR A 233 -10.64 16.44 -10.08
N VAL A 234 -11.16 15.21 -10.06
CA VAL A 234 -10.92 14.20 -11.10
C VAL A 234 -12.22 13.87 -11.80
N ARG A 235 -12.16 13.23 -12.97
CA ARG A 235 -13.36 12.65 -13.58
C ARG A 235 -13.93 11.59 -12.64
N GLN A 236 -15.26 11.51 -12.53
CA GLN A 236 -15.94 10.48 -11.76
C GLN A 236 -15.41 9.06 -12.03
N ALA A 237 -15.35 8.25 -10.97
CA ALA A 237 -14.85 6.89 -11.05
C ALA A 237 -15.82 5.99 -11.82
N TRP A 238 -15.25 5.12 -12.67
CA TRP A 238 -15.92 3.94 -13.20
C TRP A 238 -15.88 2.78 -12.18
N GLN A 239 -16.29 1.59 -12.60
CA GLN A 239 -16.41 0.42 -11.75
C GLN A 239 -15.12 0.06 -10.97
N ASP A 240 -13.94 0.33 -11.54
CA ASP A 240 -12.63 -0.06 -11.00
C ASP A 240 -11.51 0.96 -11.30
N SER A 241 -11.80 2.26 -11.12
CA SER A 241 -10.81 3.32 -11.37
C SER A 241 -9.67 3.32 -10.36
N THR A 242 -8.46 3.66 -10.81
CA THR A 242 -7.32 3.96 -9.93
C THR A 242 -6.81 5.37 -10.22
N TYR A 243 -6.93 6.26 -9.25
CA TYR A 243 -6.36 7.61 -9.34
C TYR A 243 -4.93 7.61 -8.81
N THR A 244 -4.04 8.31 -9.51
CA THR A 244 -2.65 8.50 -9.09
C THR A 244 -2.41 9.97 -8.79
N PHE A 245 -2.06 10.28 -7.54
CA PHE A 245 -1.73 11.63 -7.10
C PHE A 245 -0.23 11.73 -6.81
N ILE A 246 0.44 12.68 -7.44
CA ILE A 246 1.85 12.98 -7.14
C ILE A 246 1.88 13.99 -6.00
N LEU A 247 2.46 13.61 -4.85
CA LEU A 247 2.54 14.44 -3.66
C LEU A 247 3.99 14.88 -3.42
N PRO A 248 4.23 16.17 -3.12
CA PRO A 248 5.56 16.64 -2.79
C PRO A 248 6.01 16.09 -1.43
N ASN A 249 7.31 15.87 -1.30
CA ASN A 249 7.92 15.31 -0.10
C ASN A 249 9.03 16.24 0.43
N ALA A 250 8.65 17.49 0.68
CA ALA A 250 9.54 18.54 1.17
C ALA A 250 9.42 18.77 2.70
N GLY A 251 10.50 19.27 3.30
CA GLY A 251 10.61 19.56 4.73
C GLY A 251 11.02 18.35 5.57
N ASN A 252 10.90 18.45 6.90
CA ASN A 252 11.07 17.28 7.75
C ASN A 252 9.86 16.36 7.60
N VAL A 253 10.06 15.26 6.87
CA VAL A 253 9.05 14.25 6.58
C VAL A 253 9.36 12.92 7.25
N PHE A 254 10.50 12.83 7.95
CA PHE A 254 11.02 11.59 8.54
C PHE A 254 10.06 10.97 9.56
N GLY A 255 9.92 9.64 9.53
CA GLY A 255 9.09 8.86 10.44
C GLY A 255 7.70 8.52 9.90
N ASP A 256 6.80 8.04 10.77
CA ASP A 256 5.46 7.58 10.39
C ASP A 256 4.55 8.73 9.97
N ASN A 257 4.21 8.76 8.69
CA ASN A 257 3.26 9.71 8.12
C ASN A 257 1.94 9.00 7.88
N ARG A 258 0.83 9.64 8.24
CA ARG A 258 -0.52 9.13 8.00
C ARG A 258 -1.15 9.88 6.83
N PHE A 259 -1.83 9.17 5.95
CA PHE A 259 -2.56 9.71 4.80
C PHE A 259 -4.02 9.33 4.93
N ASP A 260 -4.89 10.33 5.03
CA ASP A 260 -6.34 10.18 5.04
C ASP A 260 -6.89 10.66 3.70
N VAL A 261 -7.56 9.76 2.97
CA VAL A 261 -8.21 10.02 1.69
C VAL A 261 -9.72 10.07 1.89
N ALA A 262 -10.36 11.11 1.36
CA ALA A 262 -11.81 11.24 1.30
C ALA A 262 -12.22 11.54 -0.14
N LEU A 263 -13.01 10.64 -0.72
CA LEU A 263 -13.74 10.82 -1.97
C LEU A 263 -15.00 11.64 -1.70
N ASP A 264 -15.41 12.42 -2.71
CA ASP A 264 -16.48 13.40 -2.63
C ASP A 264 -16.57 14.12 -1.28
N TYR A 265 -15.44 14.61 -0.76
CA TYR A 265 -15.37 15.07 0.64
C TYR A 265 -16.26 16.30 0.96
N ARG A 266 -16.86 16.91 -0.06
CA ARG A 266 -17.81 18.03 0.02
C ARG A 266 -19.26 17.58 -0.16
N ASN A 267 -19.50 16.28 -0.36
CA ASN A 267 -20.79 15.66 -0.66
C ASN A 267 -21.52 16.41 -1.80
N ARG A 268 -20.82 16.65 -2.92
CA ARG A 268 -21.37 17.36 -4.08
C ARG A 268 -22.14 16.43 -5.00
N VAL A 269 -21.75 15.17 -5.07
CA VAL A 269 -22.40 14.13 -5.83
C VAL A 269 -23.29 13.37 -4.86
N ALA A 270 -24.60 13.29 -5.12
CA ALA A 270 -25.47 12.52 -4.24
C ALA A 270 -25.27 11.02 -4.51
N GLU A 271 -24.86 10.27 -3.49
CA GLU A 271 -24.51 8.86 -3.64
C GLU A 271 -25.58 7.90 -3.09
N VAL A 272 -25.40 6.59 -3.37
CA VAL A 272 -26.15 5.52 -2.72
C VAL A 272 -25.73 5.41 -1.25
N SER A 273 -24.44 5.53 -0.98
CA SER A 273 -23.87 5.60 0.36
C SER A 273 -22.78 6.67 0.41
N GLU A 274 -22.79 7.47 1.47
CA GLU A 274 -21.78 8.51 1.73
C GLU A 274 -20.72 8.03 2.75
N THR A 275 -20.85 6.80 3.25
CA THR A 275 -20.11 6.29 4.42
C THR A 275 -18.89 5.44 4.08
N ASN A 276 -18.72 5.12 2.80
CA ASN A 276 -17.73 4.22 2.20
C ASN A 276 -16.69 4.98 1.36
N ASN A 277 -16.63 6.29 1.52
CA ASN A 277 -15.83 7.21 0.69
C ASN A 277 -14.43 7.49 1.25
N THR A 278 -13.99 6.76 2.28
CA THR A 278 -12.74 7.09 2.99
C THR A 278 -11.78 5.92 3.08
N GLY A 279 -10.50 6.20 2.86
CA GLY A 279 -9.41 5.23 2.99
C GLY A 279 -8.20 5.85 3.68
N GLN A 280 -7.45 5.04 4.42
CA GLN A 280 -6.29 5.50 5.19
C GLN A 280 -5.09 4.58 4.97
N THR A 281 -3.90 5.19 4.93
CA THR A 281 -2.64 4.44 4.93
C THR A 281 -1.58 5.15 5.76
N ASN A 282 -0.67 4.38 6.34
CA ASN A 282 0.50 4.90 7.05
C ASN A 282 1.75 4.52 6.26
N PHE A 283 2.71 5.44 6.19
CA PHE A 283 3.99 5.19 5.54
C PHE A 283 5.12 5.81 6.35
N ASN A 284 6.10 4.99 6.72
CA ASN A 284 7.29 5.45 7.42
C ASN A 284 8.31 5.98 6.41
N PHE A 285 8.52 7.30 6.39
CA PHE A 285 9.56 7.91 5.57
C PHE A 285 10.90 7.76 6.27
N LEU A 286 11.67 6.76 5.85
CA LEU A 286 13.01 6.54 6.34
C LEU A 286 13.99 7.52 5.67
N GLN A 287 14.86 8.15 6.46
CA GLN A 287 15.99 8.92 5.93
C GLN A 287 17.12 7.94 5.61
N GLY A 288 17.80 8.08 4.47
CA GLY A 288 19.07 7.37 4.22
C GLY A 288 20.00 7.65 5.41
N GLY A 289 20.32 6.63 6.20
CA GLY A 289 20.84 6.85 7.56
C GLY A 289 20.70 5.65 8.48
N VAL A 290 20.97 5.88 9.75
CA VAL A 290 20.89 4.87 10.82
C VAL A 290 19.97 5.34 11.94
N ARG A 291 19.43 4.40 12.71
CA ARG A 291 18.58 4.67 13.88
C ARG A 291 19.06 3.92 15.10
N THR A 292 18.92 4.53 16.28
CA THR A 292 19.06 3.86 17.58
C THR A 292 17.80 3.03 17.86
N ILE A 293 17.95 1.73 18.12
CA ILE A 293 16.84 0.80 18.37
C ILE A 293 16.74 0.47 19.86
N TRP A 294 17.85 0.02 20.45
CA TRP A 294 17.91 -0.39 21.86
C TRP A 294 19.19 0.11 22.53
N PRO A 295 19.15 0.61 23.77
CA PRO A 295 17.95 0.94 24.56
C PRO A 295 17.17 2.11 23.94
N PRO A 296 15.84 2.19 24.17
CA PRO A 296 15.07 3.36 23.77
C PRO A 296 15.56 4.62 24.49
N GLU A 297 15.25 5.80 23.93
CA GLU A 297 15.70 7.06 24.51
C GLU A 297 15.16 7.24 25.93
N PHE A 298 16.03 7.68 26.84
CA PHE A 298 15.81 7.84 28.28
C PHE A 298 15.57 6.55 29.05
N ALA A 299 15.84 5.38 28.46
CA ALA A 299 15.65 4.10 29.14
C ALA A 299 16.40 4.02 30.49
N ILE A 300 15.79 3.33 31.45
CA ILE A 300 16.50 2.82 32.62
C ILE A 300 16.99 1.41 32.29
N VAL A 301 18.30 1.20 32.34
CA VAL A 301 18.93 -0.07 31.97
C VAL A 301 19.59 -0.68 33.22
N PRO A 302 19.47 -2.00 33.46
CA PRO A 302 20.20 -2.65 34.54
C PRO A 302 21.72 -2.58 34.30
N ALA A 303 22.51 -2.62 35.37
CA ALA A 303 23.98 -2.50 35.30
C ALA A 303 24.67 -3.66 34.55
N THR A 304 24.00 -4.80 34.43
CA THR A 304 24.49 -5.99 33.73
C THR A 304 23.71 -6.20 32.42
N GLY A 305 24.40 -6.53 31.33
CA GLY A 305 23.76 -6.88 30.06
C GLY A 305 23.42 -5.70 29.14
N LEU A 306 24.15 -4.57 29.24
CA LEU A 306 24.00 -3.45 28.31
C LEU A 306 24.32 -3.89 26.87
N ARG A 307 23.36 -3.62 25.98
CA ARG A 307 23.44 -3.90 24.54
C ARG A 307 22.96 -2.66 23.81
N LEU A 308 23.83 -2.05 23.01
CA LEU A 308 23.50 -0.93 22.12
C LEU A 308 23.25 -1.49 20.73
N VAL A 309 22.04 -1.28 20.22
CA VAL A 309 21.60 -1.81 18.94
C VAL A 309 21.14 -0.66 18.08
N GLY A 310 21.80 -0.47 16.95
CA GLY A 310 21.32 0.38 15.88
C GLY A 310 20.84 -0.44 14.68
N GLN A 311 20.21 0.24 13.74
CA GLN A 311 19.75 -0.35 12.48
C GLN A 311 20.01 0.64 11.34
N THR A 312 20.46 0.15 10.17
CA THR A 312 20.41 0.93 8.95
C THR A 312 18.98 0.99 8.42
N ASN A 313 18.61 2.17 7.94
CA ASN A 313 17.32 2.40 7.31
C ASN A 313 17.23 1.81 5.89
N ASP A 314 18.32 1.26 5.34
CA ASP A 314 18.32 0.46 4.12
C ASP A 314 18.35 -1.05 4.48
N PRO A 315 17.18 -1.73 4.51
CA PRO A 315 17.11 -3.16 4.86
C PRO A 315 17.72 -4.09 3.81
N ARG A 316 18.19 -3.54 2.67
CA ARG A 316 18.81 -4.29 1.57
C ARG A 316 20.25 -3.85 1.30
N GLY A 317 20.77 -2.95 2.13
CA GLY A 317 22.11 -2.38 1.96
C GLY A 317 23.19 -3.46 2.00
N ALA A 318 24.34 -3.15 1.41
CA ALA A 318 25.53 -3.98 1.56
C ALA A 318 26.10 -3.87 2.98
N SER A 319 27.12 -4.68 3.29
CA SER A 319 27.89 -4.52 4.52
C SER A 319 28.54 -3.13 4.59
N ARG A 320 28.30 -2.41 5.68
CA ARG A 320 28.82 -1.05 5.95
C ARG A 320 29.54 -0.99 7.29
N ALA A 321 30.48 -0.05 7.39
CA ALA A 321 31.14 0.28 8.66
C ALA A 321 30.38 1.41 9.37
N TYR A 322 30.02 1.16 10.63
CA TYR A 322 29.30 2.08 11.51
C TYR A 322 30.22 2.55 12.61
N GLU A 323 30.34 3.86 12.77
CA GLU A 323 31.03 4.46 13.92
C GLU A 323 30.03 4.61 15.06
N MET A 324 30.35 4.06 16.23
CA MET A 324 29.54 4.15 17.45
C MET A 324 30.35 4.78 18.57
N GLU A 325 29.72 5.66 19.34
CA GLU A 325 30.34 6.30 20.50
C GLU A 325 29.43 6.27 21.71
N LEU A 326 30.03 6.24 22.90
CA LEU A 326 29.36 6.20 24.19
C LEU A 326 30.11 7.11 25.17
N ASP A 327 29.41 7.97 25.90
CA ASP A 327 30.00 8.89 26.85
C ASP A 327 29.00 9.28 27.97
N THR A 328 29.47 9.91 29.03
CA THR A 328 28.65 10.46 30.14
C THR A 328 28.22 11.91 29.91
N VAL A 329 28.75 12.57 28.87
CA VAL A 329 28.38 13.93 28.48
C VAL A 329 27.91 13.96 27.02
N PRO A 330 26.89 14.78 26.68
CA PRO A 330 26.33 14.82 25.32
C PRO A 330 27.30 15.42 24.29
N ALA A 331 28.42 16.01 24.72
CA ALA A 331 29.46 16.54 23.85
C ALA A 331 30.49 15.48 23.40
N PHE A 332 30.42 14.25 23.93
CA PHE A 332 31.32 13.14 23.58
C PHE A 332 32.81 13.50 23.71
N ASN A 333 33.18 14.15 24.81
CA ASN A 333 34.53 14.63 25.10
C ASN A 333 34.98 14.41 26.56
N SER A 334 34.30 13.53 27.32
CA SER A 334 34.76 13.18 28.67
C SER A 334 35.89 12.15 28.65
N SER A 335 36.56 11.97 29.80
CA SER A 335 37.57 10.92 29.98
C SER A 335 37.00 9.49 29.96
N LEU A 336 35.68 9.34 30.04
CA LEU A 336 34.97 8.05 30.00
C LEU A 336 34.42 7.72 28.61
N LYS A 337 34.72 8.54 27.59
CA LYS A 337 34.30 8.31 26.21
C LYS A 337 34.86 6.98 25.69
N GLN A 338 34.00 6.17 25.08
CA GLN A 338 34.36 4.98 24.34
C GLN A 338 33.90 5.12 22.88
N SER A 339 34.68 4.57 21.95
CA SER A 339 34.35 4.53 20.52
C SER A 339 34.56 3.12 19.99
N ARG A 340 33.73 2.69 19.04
CA ARG A 340 33.84 1.38 18.37
C ARG A 340 33.36 1.50 16.92
N THR A 341 34.06 0.83 16.02
CA THR A 341 33.58 0.60 14.65
C THR A 341 33.00 -0.81 14.54
N VAL A 342 31.80 -0.93 13.97
CA VAL A 342 31.14 -2.22 13.72
C VAL A 342 30.89 -2.32 12.22
N THR A 343 31.33 -3.41 11.60
CA THR A 343 31.06 -3.67 10.17
C THR A 343 30.00 -4.76 10.05
N THR A 344 28.86 -4.43 9.47
CA THR A 344 27.73 -5.35 9.32
C THR A 344 26.77 -4.87 8.23
N THR A 345 25.82 -5.71 7.84
CA THR A 345 24.84 -5.38 6.80
C THR A 345 23.69 -4.56 7.37
N LEU A 346 23.04 -5.05 8.44
CA LEU A 346 21.75 -4.49 8.88
C LEU A 346 21.78 -3.86 10.28
N VAL A 347 22.35 -4.57 11.26
CA VAL A 347 22.18 -4.26 12.68
C VAL A 347 23.55 -4.08 13.37
N PRO A 348 24.10 -2.85 13.43
CA PRO A 348 25.28 -2.57 14.24
C PRO A 348 24.98 -2.79 15.74
N ASP A 349 25.69 -3.76 16.32
CA ASP A 349 25.55 -4.18 17.71
C ASP A 349 26.83 -3.88 18.51
N TRP A 350 26.68 -3.33 19.71
CA TRP A 350 27.78 -3.13 20.64
C TRP A 350 27.38 -3.42 22.09
N ARG A 351 28.14 -4.29 22.76
CA ARG A 351 28.07 -4.55 24.21
C ARG A 351 29.25 -3.91 24.94
N PRO A 352 29.17 -2.64 25.36
CA PRO A 352 30.23 -1.97 26.10
C PRO A 352 30.27 -2.42 27.56
N THR A 353 31.48 -2.47 28.13
CA THR A 353 31.67 -2.58 29.57
C THR A 353 31.70 -1.17 30.16
N LEU A 354 30.81 -0.88 31.10
CA LEU A 354 30.74 0.42 31.76
C LEU A 354 31.65 0.46 33.00
N PRO A 355 32.52 1.48 33.15
CA PRO A 355 33.31 1.66 34.36
C PRO A 355 32.41 2.02 35.54
N THR A 356 32.77 1.52 36.73
CA THR A 356 32.13 1.97 37.99
C THR A 356 32.58 3.40 38.27
N VAL A 357 31.64 4.34 38.33
CA VAL A 357 31.93 5.75 38.64
C VAL A 357 31.83 5.95 40.14
N ALA A 358 32.97 6.10 40.81
CA ALA A 358 33.05 6.27 42.26
C ALA A 358 32.16 7.44 42.74
N GLY A 359 31.34 7.20 43.76
CA GLY A 359 30.45 8.20 44.36
C GLY A 359 29.17 8.50 43.56
N ARG A 360 28.86 7.73 42.49
CA ARG A 360 27.59 7.84 41.75
C ARG A 360 26.91 6.48 41.67
N ASP A 361 25.75 6.37 42.31
CA ASP A 361 24.88 5.18 42.33
C ASP A 361 24.06 5.01 41.03
N SER A 362 23.89 6.09 40.26
CA SER A 362 23.22 6.06 38.95
C SER A 362 23.83 7.08 37.99
N VAL A 363 24.19 6.64 36.78
CA VAL A 363 24.91 7.46 35.80
C VAL A 363 24.12 7.52 34.48
N VAL A 364 23.99 8.72 33.91
CA VAL A 364 23.46 8.93 32.57
C VAL A 364 24.56 8.71 31.54
N TRP A 365 24.25 7.91 30.54
CA TRP A 365 25.10 7.65 29.39
C TRP A 365 24.39 8.10 28.11
N TYR A 366 25.15 8.74 27.23
CA TYR A 366 24.77 9.13 25.89
C TYR A 366 25.50 8.22 24.92
N TRP A 367 24.79 7.74 23.91
CA TRP A 367 25.41 6.99 22.84
C TRP A 367 24.92 7.47 21.48
N ARG A 368 25.74 7.28 20.46
CA ARG A 368 25.43 7.69 19.11
C ARG A 368 26.04 6.74 18.07
N LEU A 369 25.41 6.65 16.92
CA LEU A 369 25.91 5.92 15.76
C LEU A 369 25.73 6.70 14.46
N ARG A 370 26.61 6.46 13.50
CA ARG A 370 26.50 6.93 12.10
C ARG A 370 27.26 5.99 11.16
N PHE A 371 27.09 6.15 9.86
CA PHE A 371 28.02 5.56 8.90
C PHE A 371 29.41 6.17 9.07
N GLN A 372 30.46 5.34 9.10
CA GLN A 372 31.84 5.82 9.20
C GLN A 372 32.21 6.68 7.98
N THR A 373 31.79 6.23 6.79
CA THR A 373 31.92 6.96 5.53
C THR A 373 30.57 6.88 4.81
N PRO A 374 29.72 7.92 4.89
CA PRO A 374 28.46 7.99 4.16
C PRO A 374 28.69 8.03 2.64
N THR A 375 27.78 7.45 1.87
CA THR A 375 27.81 7.45 0.39
C THR A 375 26.41 7.71 -0.18
N GLY A 376 26.33 8.36 -1.35
CA GLY A 376 25.05 8.59 -2.01
C GLY A 376 24.14 9.52 -1.20
N ASP A 377 22.94 9.04 -0.87
CA ASP A 377 21.91 9.71 -0.07
C ASP A 377 21.95 9.37 1.44
N GLU A 378 22.97 8.62 1.89
CA GLU A 378 23.18 8.34 3.31
C GLU A 378 23.53 9.60 4.11
N SER A 379 22.87 9.78 5.25
CA SER A 379 23.08 10.92 6.14
C SER A 379 24.42 10.82 6.91
N PRO A 380 25.20 11.92 6.99
CA PRO A 380 26.41 12.00 7.81
C PRO A 380 26.14 12.25 9.30
N GLU A 381 24.87 12.51 9.65
CA GLU A 381 24.48 12.92 10.99
C GLU A 381 24.51 11.76 12.00
N TRP A 382 24.70 12.12 13.27
CA TRP A 382 24.67 11.17 14.37
C TRP A 382 23.24 10.86 14.80
N ALA A 383 22.84 9.58 14.71
CA ALA A 383 21.69 9.09 15.45
C ALA A 383 22.10 8.91 16.92
N ALA A 384 21.43 9.58 17.85
CA ALA A 384 21.81 9.59 19.26
C ALA A 384 20.65 9.19 20.18
N SER A 385 20.99 8.55 21.29
CA SER A 385 20.06 8.20 22.37
C SER A 385 20.78 8.32 23.71
N SER A 386 20.04 8.34 24.80
CA SER A 386 20.59 8.34 26.16
C SER A 386 19.85 7.35 27.04
N PHE A 387 20.51 6.83 28.05
CA PHE A 387 19.91 5.94 29.05
C PHE A 387 20.57 6.19 30.41
N ARG A 388 19.91 5.73 31.47
CA ARG A 388 20.45 5.79 32.84
C ARG A 388 20.63 4.38 33.37
N VAL A 389 21.82 4.12 33.92
CA VAL A 389 22.10 2.83 34.55
C VAL A 389 21.66 2.89 36.01
N ILE A 390 20.74 2.01 36.40
CA ILE A 390 20.26 1.86 37.77
C ILE A 390 20.30 0.37 38.12
N PRO A 391 21.22 -0.08 39.00
CA PRO A 391 21.30 -1.47 39.43
C PRO A 391 19.98 -1.96 40.06
N GLY A 392 19.53 -3.17 39.68
CA GLY A 392 18.31 -3.78 40.24
C GLY A 392 16.97 -3.14 39.82
N SER A 393 16.98 -2.18 38.89
CA SER A 393 15.75 -1.56 38.39
C SER A 393 14.94 -2.51 37.50
N ALA A 394 13.61 -2.40 37.57
CA ALA A 394 12.66 -3.07 36.67
C ALA A 394 12.63 -2.47 35.24
N GLY A 395 13.46 -1.46 34.97
CA GLY A 395 13.45 -0.69 33.73
C GLY A 395 12.53 0.53 33.81
N GLY A 396 12.36 1.20 32.68
CA GLY A 396 11.48 2.36 32.54
C GLY A 396 12.17 3.53 31.85
N TRP A 397 11.82 4.74 32.24
CA TRP A 397 12.25 6.00 31.63
C TRP A 397 12.76 6.97 32.70
N SER A 398 13.86 7.68 32.43
CA SER A 398 14.47 8.63 33.38
C SER A 398 15.15 9.79 32.68
N GLN A 399 14.99 10.98 33.25
CA GLN A 399 15.83 12.14 32.93
C GLN A 399 16.39 12.78 34.21
N SER A 400 17.69 13.02 34.22
CA SER A 400 18.41 13.57 35.38
C SER A 400 19.64 14.41 35.02
N HIS A 401 19.85 14.67 33.73
CA HIS A 401 21.01 15.40 33.23
C HIS A 401 20.59 16.47 32.22
N HIS A 402 21.29 17.61 32.20
CA HIS A 402 20.95 18.76 31.37
C HIS A 402 20.88 18.44 29.86
N GLY A 403 21.64 17.45 29.40
CA GLY A 403 21.55 16.98 28.00
C GLY A 403 20.25 16.24 27.70
N GLN A 404 19.64 15.58 28.69
CA GLN A 404 18.35 14.92 28.54
C GLN A 404 17.22 15.95 28.58
N PHE A 405 17.25 16.89 29.52
CA PHE A 405 16.21 17.92 29.66
C PHE A 405 16.12 18.87 28.45
N ARG A 406 17.20 19.00 27.66
CA ARG A 406 17.17 19.75 26.39
C ARG A 406 16.32 19.11 25.30
N ARG A 407 15.88 17.85 25.49
CA ARG A 407 14.99 17.12 24.58
C ARG A 407 13.51 17.33 24.92
N ASP A 408 13.21 17.96 26.04
CA ASP A 408 11.85 18.25 26.51
C ASP A 408 11.35 19.59 25.93
N GLN A 409 10.03 19.79 25.98
CA GLN A 409 9.44 21.06 25.59
C GLN A 409 9.53 22.05 26.75
N LEU A 410 10.26 23.14 26.54
CA LEU A 410 10.46 24.21 27.51
C LEU A 410 9.66 25.46 27.13
N ALA A 411 9.03 26.10 28.12
CA ALA A 411 8.38 27.40 27.96
C ALA A 411 8.73 28.32 29.14
N GLY A 412 9.37 29.46 28.86
CA GLY A 412 9.77 30.42 29.90
C GLY A 412 10.90 29.92 30.82
N LEU A 413 11.61 28.86 30.42
CA LEU A 413 12.65 28.18 31.17
C LEU A 413 13.83 27.82 30.27
N ARG A 414 15.01 27.82 30.88
CA ARG A 414 16.23 27.29 30.29
C ARG A 414 17.03 26.49 31.31
N VAL A 415 17.77 25.50 30.81
CA VAL A 415 18.73 24.72 31.60
C VAL A 415 20.15 25.00 31.08
N ALA A 416 21.02 25.50 31.95
CA ALA A 416 22.39 25.84 31.61
C ALA A 416 23.26 24.58 31.43
N ALA A 417 24.12 24.58 30.41
CA ALA A 417 25.18 23.59 30.24
C ALA A 417 26.54 24.21 30.64
N PRO A 418 27.45 23.47 31.29
CA PRO A 418 27.32 22.08 31.76
C PRO A 418 26.70 21.95 33.16
N SER A 419 26.39 23.06 33.84
CA SER A 419 26.01 23.08 35.26
C SER A 419 24.67 22.42 35.57
N GLY A 420 23.76 22.33 34.60
CA GLY A 420 22.39 21.84 34.80
C GLY A 420 21.49 22.78 35.60
N ARG A 421 21.91 24.05 35.78
CA ARG A 421 21.13 25.04 36.53
C ARG A 421 19.91 25.50 35.72
N TRP A 422 18.75 25.44 36.35
CA TRP A 422 17.50 26.00 35.80
C TRP A 422 17.40 27.50 36.07
N ASP A 423 17.00 28.27 35.08
CA ASP A 423 16.67 29.68 35.19
C ASP A 423 15.37 29.98 34.44
N PHE A 424 14.60 30.96 34.92
CA PHE A 424 13.57 31.58 34.11
C PHE A 424 14.17 32.37 32.95
N ASP A 425 13.43 32.43 31.85
CA ASP A 425 13.79 33.27 30.71
C ASP A 425 13.74 34.76 31.05
N ASP A 426 14.49 35.55 30.29
CA ASP A 426 14.49 37.00 30.43
C ASP A 426 13.21 37.59 29.84
N VAL A 427 12.52 38.43 30.60
CA VAL A 427 11.52 39.36 30.11
C VAL A 427 12.23 40.65 29.76
N ARG A 428 12.10 41.11 28.51
CA ARG A 428 12.79 42.28 27.96
C ARG A 428 11.78 43.38 27.67
N GLU A 429 12.08 44.61 28.09
CA GLU A 429 11.31 45.80 27.73
C GLU A 429 12.28 46.82 27.09
N PRO A 430 12.04 47.25 25.83
CA PRO A 430 12.84 48.31 25.23
C PRO A 430 12.58 49.63 25.94
N ILE A 431 13.60 50.48 26.07
CA ILE A 431 13.46 51.82 26.64
C ILE A 431 14.23 52.83 25.79
N ALA A 432 13.61 53.98 25.54
CA ALA A 432 14.19 55.09 24.80
C ALA A 432 14.10 56.37 25.65
N LEU A 433 15.21 57.08 25.76
CA LEU A 433 15.31 58.38 26.42
C LEU A 433 15.70 59.41 25.35
N VAL A 434 14.80 60.35 25.09
CA VAL A 434 15.04 61.45 24.14
C VAL A 434 14.98 62.77 24.87
N THR A 435 16.04 63.57 24.76
CA THR A 435 16.08 64.93 25.34
C THR A 435 16.90 65.85 24.46
N ARG A 436 16.76 67.17 24.66
CA ARG A 436 17.47 68.18 23.89
C ARG A 436 17.96 69.33 24.76
N GLY A 437 18.95 70.03 24.25
CA GLY A 437 19.51 71.18 24.93
C GLY A 437 18.54 72.34 25.12
N GLY A 438 18.81 73.14 26.14
CA GLY A 438 18.00 74.26 26.60
C GLY A 438 18.21 75.57 25.84
N GLY A 439 19.14 75.64 24.89
CA GLY A 439 19.46 76.85 24.14
C GLY A 439 20.00 78.02 25.01
N LEU A 440 20.09 79.21 24.40
CA LEU A 440 20.73 80.40 24.99
C LEU A 440 19.81 81.23 25.89
N GLY A 441 18.53 80.89 26.03
CA GLY A 441 17.52 81.70 26.74
C GLY A 441 16.58 80.88 27.64
N PRO A 442 15.56 81.51 28.25
CA PRO A 442 14.56 80.84 29.09
C PRO A 442 13.41 80.19 28.29
N ALA A 443 13.46 80.25 26.95
CA ALA A 443 12.44 79.68 26.09
C ALA A 443 12.39 78.15 26.23
N GLN A 444 11.18 77.60 26.14
CA GLN A 444 11.00 76.15 26.11
C GLN A 444 11.65 75.58 24.85
N THR A 445 12.49 74.57 25.03
CA THR A 445 13.06 73.78 23.93
C THR A 445 12.48 72.37 23.90
N PHE A 446 12.14 71.80 25.06
CA PHE A 446 11.64 70.43 25.20
C PHE A 446 10.33 70.21 24.41
N SER A 447 10.35 69.25 23.49
CA SER A 447 9.22 68.92 22.62
C SER A 447 8.37 67.82 23.22
N GLN A 448 7.12 68.14 23.55
CA GLN A 448 6.16 67.16 24.06
C GLN A 448 5.82 66.06 23.03
N ALA A 449 6.10 66.28 21.74
CA ALA A 449 5.80 65.33 20.68
C ALA A 449 6.89 64.28 20.48
N THR A 450 8.15 64.59 20.83
CA THR A 450 9.31 63.75 20.46
C THR A 450 10.22 63.41 21.64
N ASP A 451 10.22 64.23 22.69
CA ASP A 451 11.14 64.11 23.80
C ASP A 451 10.45 63.45 25.00
N GLY A 452 11.19 62.65 25.75
CA GLY A 452 10.66 61.93 26.90
C GLY A 452 11.33 60.60 27.14
N ILE A 453 10.79 59.88 28.12
CA ILE A 453 11.17 58.49 28.42
C ILE A 453 10.02 57.61 27.94
N SER A 454 10.29 56.73 26.99
CA SER A 454 9.31 55.80 26.43
C SER A 454 9.79 54.36 26.56
N THR A 455 8.83 53.44 26.60
CA THR A 455 9.11 52.01 26.37
C THR A 455 8.52 51.60 25.02
N SER A 456 7.61 50.63 24.96
CA SER A 456 6.89 50.20 23.75
C SER A 456 5.85 51.19 23.21
N THR A 457 5.63 52.32 23.89
CA THR A 457 4.65 53.36 23.52
C THR A 457 5.29 54.75 23.49
N SER A 458 4.78 55.67 22.67
CA SER A 458 5.24 57.08 22.62
C SER A 458 5.24 57.74 24.02
N PRO A 459 6.16 58.68 24.28
CA PRO A 459 6.27 59.33 25.59
C PRO A 459 4.98 60.12 25.90
N PHE A 460 4.39 59.88 27.08
CA PHE A 460 3.21 60.62 27.55
C PHE A 460 3.59 61.56 28.69
N VAL A 461 3.96 62.80 28.36
CA VAL A 461 4.56 63.78 29.30
C VAL A 461 3.59 64.87 29.76
N ALA A 462 2.28 64.60 29.71
CA ALA A 462 1.27 65.55 30.16
C ALA A 462 1.44 65.87 31.66
N ASN A 463 1.29 67.15 32.01
CA ASN A 463 1.45 67.69 33.36
C ASN A 463 2.85 67.49 33.99
N CYS A 464 3.89 67.17 33.20
CA CYS A 464 5.27 67.01 33.70
C CYS A 464 6.07 68.32 33.82
N ALA A 465 5.39 69.47 33.90
CA ALA A 465 6.02 70.80 33.93
C ALA A 465 7.06 71.01 32.79
N VAL A 466 6.68 70.59 31.58
CA VAL A 466 7.56 70.50 30.38
C VAL A 466 8.03 71.85 29.81
N GLU A 467 7.46 72.97 30.25
CA GLU A 467 7.77 74.32 29.78
C GLU A 467 8.84 75.04 30.64
N ARG A 468 9.46 74.31 31.59
CA ARG A 468 10.34 74.85 32.63
C ARG A 468 11.65 74.06 32.72
N PRO A 469 12.76 74.64 33.18
CA PRO A 469 13.97 73.88 33.54
C PRO A 469 13.63 72.73 34.48
N ASN A 470 13.86 71.48 34.07
CA ASN A 470 13.38 70.35 34.83
C ASN A 470 14.26 69.11 34.63
N ILE A 471 14.12 68.14 35.52
CA ILE A 471 14.61 66.78 35.33
C ILE A 471 13.41 65.86 35.45
N MET A 472 13.25 64.95 34.49
CA MET A 472 12.22 63.93 34.52
C MET A 472 12.85 62.57 34.81
N VAL A 473 12.28 61.83 35.76
CA VAL A 473 12.78 60.52 36.21
C VAL A 473 11.69 59.48 36.14
N ALA A 474 11.93 58.39 35.42
CA ALA A 474 11.15 57.16 35.52
C ALA A 474 11.89 56.18 36.44
N VAL A 475 11.21 55.70 37.49
CA VAL A 475 11.70 54.58 38.31
C VAL A 475 10.90 53.35 37.94
N LEU A 476 11.56 52.30 37.44
CA LEU A 476 10.92 51.06 36.99
C LEU A 476 11.37 49.91 37.89
N SER A 477 10.43 49.07 38.33
CA SER A 477 10.76 47.97 39.22
C SER A 477 11.66 46.96 38.52
N GLY A 478 12.77 46.56 39.15
CA GLY A 478 13.66 45.53 38.62
C GLY A 478 13.04 44.14 38.50
N ARG A 479 11.88 43.93 39.14
CA ARG A 479 11.16 42.65 39.17
C ARG A 479 10.01 42.54 38.17
N THR A 480 9.36 43.66 37.87
CA THR A 480 8.17 43.68 36.99
C THR A 480 8.31 44.57 35.77
N LEU A 481 9.37 45.38 35.72
CA LEU A 481 9.60 46.45 34.74
C LEU A 481 8.49 47.50 34.68
N ARG A 482 7.58 47.52 35.68
CA ARG A 482 6.50 48.51 35.78
C ARG A 482 6.95 49.73 36.59
N PRO A 483 6.36 50.92 36.37
CA PRO A 483 6.69 52.11 37.14
C PRO A 483 6.43 51.98 38.64
N VAL A 484 7.41 52.41 39.43
CA VAL A 484 7.31 52.55 40.88
C VAL A 484 6.63 53.88 41.18
N ARG A 485 5.40 53.82 41.69
CA ARG A 485 4.56 55.01 41.93
C ARG A 485 4.88 55.77 43.22
N ASN A 486 5.47 55.08 44.20
CA ASN A 486 5.77 55.62 45.51
C ASN A 486 7.19 55.23 45.91
N VAL A 487 8.16 56.10 45.63
CA VAL A 487 9.50 56.02 46.24
C VAL A 487 9.45 56.64 47.63
N ALA A 488 10.13 56.05 48.62
CA ALA A 488 10.07 56.52 50.00
C ALA A 488 10.83 57.86 50.19
N GLY A 489 10.46 58.63 51.22
CA GLY A 489 11.26 59.75 51.73
C GLY A 489 10.98 61.15 51.18
N GLY A 490 9.88 61.39 50.47
CA GLY A 490 9.45 62.76 50.13
C GLY A 490 8.11 62.86 49.40
N LEU A 491 7.53 64.06 49.39
CA LEU A 491 6.45 64.44 48.47
C LEU A 491 7.09 64.81 47.12
N TYR A 492 7.11 63.87 46.18
CA TYR A 492 7.62 64.09 44.84
C TYR A 492 6.47 64.46 43.89
N ASP A 493 6.65 65.53 43.11
CA ASP A 493 5.71 65.84 42.04
C ASP A 493 5.80 64.73 40.98
N SER A 494 4.63 64.25 40.53
CA SER A 494 4.55 63.13 39.59
C SER A 494 3.51 63.38 38.50
N CYS A 495 3.79 62.84 37.33
CA CYS A 495 3.00 63.04 36.11
C CYS A 495 2.95 61.75 35.28
N GLY A 496 2.31 61.83 34.11
CA GLY A 496 2.15 60.70 33.19
C GLY A 496 0.86 59.88 33.38
N GLN A 497 0.64 58.89 32.51
CA GLN A 497 -0.58 58.07 32.44
C GLN A 497 -0.27 56.59 32.30
N GLY A 498 -1.12 55.73 32.87
CA GLY A 498 -1.02 54.27 32.71
C GLY A 498 0.30 53.71 33.24
N ASN A 499 1.06 53.06 32.34
CA ASN A 499 2.36 52.42 32.64
C ASN A 499 3.57 53.34 32.38
N LEU A 500 3.36 54.64 32.19
CA LEU A 500 4.42 55.65 32.08
C LEU A 500 4.18 56.71 33.16
N ARG A 501 4.80 56.51 34.33
CA ARG A 501 4.74 57.43 35.47
C ARG A 501 6.13 58.01 35.70
N PHE A 502 6.20 59.32 35.83
CA PHE A 502 7.45 60.05 36.00
C PHE A 502 7.40 60.92 37.24
N TYR A 503 8.56 61.11 37.85
CA TYR A 503 8.82 62.15 38.83
C TYR A 503 9.43 63.35 38.13
N HIS A 504 9.03 64.55 38.51
CA HIS A 504 9.60 65.78 38.00
C HIS A 504 9.85 66.79 39.12
N PHE A 505 10.69 67.78 38.86
CA PHE A 505 11.26 68.66 39.88
C PHE A 505 11.07 70.14 39.52
N ALA A 506 9.85 70.50 39.11
CA ALA A 506 9.45 71.87 38.82
C ALA A 506 7.94 72.10 38.99
N THR A 507 7.58 73.24 39.58
CA THR A 507 6.18 73.67 39.83
C THR A 507 5.91 75.11 39.38
N SER A 508 6.94 75.91 39.11
CA SER A 508 6.85 77.23 38.48
C SER A 508 8.17 77.58 37.74
N GLN A 509 8.26 78.74 37.09
CA GLN A 509 9.54 79.20 36.50
C GLN A 509 10.58 79.56 37.57
N THR A 510 10.17 79.88 38.80
CA THR A 510 11.07 80.23 39.91
C THR A 510 11.30 79.08 40.89
N ASP A 511 10.44 78.05 40.87
CA ASP A 511 10.56 76.81 41.64
C ASP A 511 10.73 75.62 40.69
N ASN A 512 11.99 75.37 40.33
CA ASN A 512 12.40 74.42 39.29
C ASN A 512 13.72 73.72 39.66
N ILE A 513 14.23 72.82 38.82
CA ILE A 513 15.43 71.99 39.15
C ILE A 513 16.71 72.79 39.43
N ASN A 514 16.77 74.05 38.98
CA ASN A 514 17.90 74.94 39.24
C ASN A 514 17.88 75.53 40.67
N THR A 515 16.82 75.26 41.46
CA THR A 515 16.72 75.70 42.86
C THR A 515 17.27 74.64 43.83
N PRO A 516 17.89 75.04 44.97
CA PRO A 516 18.40 74.10 45.96
C PRO A 516 17.35 73.12 46.50
N ALA A 517 16.09 73.57 46.67
CA ALA A 517 15.00 72.75 47.18
C ALA A 517 14.67 71.57 46.25
N ARG A 518 14.58 71.82 44.94
CA ARG A 518 14.28 70.77 43.94
C ARG A 518 15.47 69.84 43.70
N GLN A 519 16.70 70.35 43.80
CA GLN A 519 17.90 69.50 43.81
C GLN A 519 17.93 68.54 45.00
N ALA A 520 17.57 69.00 46.20
CA ALA A 520 17.48 68.14 47.39
C ALA A 520 16.38 67.07 47.24
N GLN A 521 15.26 67.40 46.62
CA GLN A 521 14.21 66.42 46.30
C GLN A 521 14.70 65.35 45.31
N LEU A 522 15.40 65.74 44.24
CA LEU A 522 16.00 64.78 43.29
C LEU A 522 17.02 63.88 43.98
N GLN A 523 17.89 64.45 44.82
CA GLN A 523 18.85 63.69 45.61
C GLN A 523 18.16 62.66 46.50
N THR A 524 17.08 63.07 47.17
CA THR A 524 16.30 62.20 48.06
C THR A 524 15.64 61.07 47.28
N LEU A 525 15.06 61.35 46.11
CA LEU A 525 14.49 60.33 45.23
C LEU A 525 15.56 59.29 44.85
N LEU A 526 16.68 59.74 44.28
CA LEU A 526 17.77 58.86 43.83
C LEU A 526 18.35 58.01 44.96
N THR A 527 18.44 58.57 46.17
CA THR A 527 18.92 57.87 47.38
C THR A 527 17.93 56.80 47.85
N ASN A 528 16.63 57.00 47.68
CA ASN A 528 15.58 56.11 48.20
C ASN A 528 15.02 55.11 47.18
N VAL A 529 15.43 55.17 45.90
CA VAL A 529 15.18 54.08 44.95
C VAL A 529 15.70 52.76 45.54
N ARG A 530 14.94 51.67 45.40
CA ARG A 530 15.31 50.37 45.97
C ARG A 530 16.46 49.74 45.17
N PRO A 531 17.40 49.04 45.81
CA PRO A 531 18.33 48.18 45.09
C PRO A 531 17.57 47.18 44.20
N GLY A 532 18.02 47.03 42.95
CA GLY A 532 17.43 46.20 41.90
C GLY A 532 16.59 47.00 40.89
N ASP A 533 16.01 48.14 41.29
CA ASP A 533 15.15 48.95 40.42
C ASP A 533 15.96 49.78 39.41
N TYR A 534 15.33 50.05 38.27
CA TYR A 534 15.88 50.87 37.20
C TYR A 534 15.51 52.33 37.39
N VAL A 535 16.43 53.23 37.04
CA VAL A 535 16.23 54.68 37.00
C VAL A 535 16.59 55.15 35.59
N ALA A 536 15.61 55.73 34.90
CA ALA A 536 15.80 56.46 33.65
C ALA A 536 15.57 57.94 33.93
N LEU A 537 16.49 58.80 33.52
CA LEU A 537 16.50 60.22 33.84
C LEU A 537 16.85 61.03 32.60
N ILE A 538 16.11 62.10 32.36
CA ILE A 538 16.46 63.09 31.32
C ILE A 538 16.36 64.52 31.84
N SER A 539 17.20 65.42 31.32
CA SER A 539 17.02 66.86 31.51
C SER A 539 15.94 67.42 30.58
N MET A 540 15.41 68.60 30.92
CA MET A 540 14.41 69.31 30.13
C MET A 540 14.68 70.81 30.16
N ASN A 541 14.62 71.45 28.99
CA ASN A 541 14.89 72.88 28.82
C ASN A 541 16.27 73.25 29.41
N ARG A 542 16.44 74.48 29.92
CA ARG A 542 17.73 74.98 30.39
C ARG A 542 18.05 74.63 31.84
N VAL A 543 18.60 73.43 32.06
CA VAL A 543 19.12 72.99 33.37
C VAL A 543 20.52 73.57 33.63
N ASN A 544 20.72 74.19 34.78
CA ASN A 544 22.00 74.80 35.18
C ASN A 544 22.82 73.81 36.02
N PHE A 545 23.49 72.85 35.37
CA PHE A 545 24.34 71.85 36.04
C PHE A 545 25.49 72.45 36.86
N SER A 546 25.90 73.69 36.57
CA SER A 546 26.86 74.46 37.38
C SER A 546 26.34 74.71 38.80
N THR A 547 25.02 74.86 38.96
CA THR A 547 24.35 75.13 40.24
C THR A 547 24.01 73.88 41.05
N PHE A 548 24.26 72.68 40.51
CA PHE A 548 23.99 71.43 41.21
C PHE A 548 24.91 71.27 42.42
N SER A 549 24.33 71.05 43.60
CA SER A 549 25.09 70.91 44.85
C SER A 549 26.14 69.79 44.76
N PRO A 550 27.30 69.94 45.44
CA PRO A 550 28.32 68.88 45.48
C PRO A 550 27.75 67.54 45.95
N SER A 551 26.81 67.56 46.89
CA SER A 551 26.16 66.35 47.43
C SER A 551 25.25 65.63 46.41
N LEU A 552 24.55 66.38 45.55
CA LEU A 552 23.77 65.81 44.46
C LEU A 552 24.68 65.18 43.41
N LYS A 553 25.76 65.87 43.01
CA LYS A 553 26.77 65.32 42.08
C LYS A 553 27.44 64.06 42.64
N ALA A 554 27.75 64.03 43.94
CA ALA A 554 28.25 62.83 44.61
C ALA A 554 27.23 61.68 44.60
N THR A 555 25.92 61.98 44.71
CA THR A 555 24.85 60.97 44.62
C THR A 555 24.82 60.35 43.21
N PHE A 556 24.89 61.15 42.15
CA PHE A 556 25.04 60.65 40.77
C PHE A 556 26.29 59.78 40.60
N ALA A 557 27.43 60.22 41.13
CA ALA A 557 28.68 59.45 41.09
C ALA A 557 28.58 58.11 41.83
N SER A 558 27.89 58.07 42.98
CA SER A 558 27.65 56.83 43.74
C SER A 558 26.77 55.82 42.99
N LEU A 559 25.93 56.31 42.07
CA LEU A 559 25.13 55.48 41.18
C LEU A 559 25.88 55.07 39.89
N GLY A 560 27.12 55.53 39.72
CA GLY A 560 28.00 55.18 38.60
C GLY A 560 28.01 56.19 37.44
N ALA A 561 27.27 57.30 37.53
CA ALA A 561 27.30 58.36 36.51
C ALA A 561 28.59 59.19 36.60
N ARG A 562 29.19 59.52 35.46
CA ARG A 562 30.48 60.24 35.38
C ARG A 562 30.39 61.54 34.59
N GLY A 563 29.49 61.61 33.62
CA GLY A 563 29.27 62.76 32.72
C GLY A 563 28.65 63.97 33.42
N ILE A 564 27.90 63.78 34.50
CA ILE A 564 27.26 64.88 35.26
C ILE A 564 28.21 66.02 35.67
N ASN A 565 29.50 65.72 35.88
CA ASN A 565 30.49 66.71 36.30
C ASN A 565 31.06 67.53 35.13
N GLN A 566 30.84 67.09 33.90
CA GLN A 566 31.39 67.68 32.67
C GLN A 566 30.35 68.52 31.91
N LEU A 567 29.08 68.42 32.29
CA LEU A 567 27.97 69.16 31.66
C LEU A 567 28.04 70.66 31.94
N GLN A 568 27.82 71.44 30.88
CA GLN A 568 27.61 72.88 30.94
C GLN A 568 26.12 73.23 31.08
N ASP A 569 25.84 74.45 31.51
CA ASP A 569 24.46 74.92 31.69
C ASP A 569 23.69 74.93 30.36
N GLY A 570 22.52 74.28 30.35
CA GLY A 570 21.67 74.14 29.17
C GLY A 570 21.99 72.95 28.28
N GLU A 571 22.98 72.12 28.60
CA GLU A 571 23.25 70.91 27.84
C GLU A 571 22.20 69.80 28.11
N PRO A 572 21.82 68.98 27.12
CA PRO A 572 20.97 67.82 27.35
C PRO A 572 21.71 66.73 28.14
N TYR A 573 20.97 65.96 28.93
CA TYR A 573 21.50 64.87 29.72
C TYR A 573 20.52 63.70 29.77
N ALA A 574 20.98 62.49 29.45
CA ALA A 574 20.21 61.27 29.58
C ALA A 574 20.99 60.20 30.34
N LEU A 575 20.33 59.53 31.28
CA LEU A 575 20.93 58.54 32.17
C LEU A 575 19.97 57.37 32.38
N LEU A 576 20.45 56.15 32.14
CA LEU A 576 19.78 54.91 32.47
C LEU A 576 20.70 54.05 33.34
N LEU A 577 20.18 53.61 34.49
CA LEU A 577 20.92 52.73 35.41
C LEU A 577 20.00 51.73 36.10
N GLN A 578 20.60 50.70 36.68
CA GLN A 578 20.00 49.84 37.67
C GLN A 578 20.68 50.11 39.01
N LYS A 579 19.95 50.19 40.12
CA LYS A 579 20.56 50.47 41.43
C LYS A 579 21.03 49.18 42.11
N GLY A 580 22.17 49.20 42.80
CA GLY A 580 22.61 48.11 43.68
C GLY A 580 23.85 47.34 43.21
N PRO A 581 24.35 46.40 44.04
CA PRO A 581 25.69 45.79 43.87
C PRO A 581 25.84 44.88 42.64
N ASN A 582 24.74 44.39 42.07
CA ASN A 582 24.72 43.55 40.85
C ASN A 582 24.08 44.29 39.66
N ALA A 583 24.09 45.62 39.70
CA ALA A 583 23.55 46.46 38.65
C ALA A 583 24.32 46.34 37.33
N ARG A 584 23.61 46.62 36.24
CA ARG A 584 24.25 46.84 34.94
C ARG A 584 25.17 48.06 34.95
N PRO A 585 26.19 48.10 34.07
CA PRO A 585 26.90 49.32 33.77
C PRO A 585 25.91 50.44 33.41
N VAL A 586 26.11 51.60 34.02
CA VAL A 586 25.33 52.81 33.74
C VAL A 586 25.45 53.17 32.26
N ARG A 587 24.34 53.53 31.63
CA ARG A 587 24.32 54.19 30.32
C ARG A 587 24.04 55.67 30.52
N GLU A 588 24.95 56.50 30.06
CA GLU A 588 24.88 57.94 30.21
C GLU A 588 25.24 58.57 28.86
N LEU A 589 24.45 59.54 28.41
CA LEU A 589 24.76 60.36 27.25
C LEU A 589 24.81 61.83 27.66
N THR A 590 25.88 62.48 27.22
CA THR A 590 26.12 63.93 27.24
C THR A 590 26.30 64.40 25.79
N PRO A 591 26.29 65.71 25.51
CA PRO A 591 26.57 66.21 24.18
C PRO A 591 27.91 65.74 23.66
N ASP A 592 27.99 65.52 22.34
CA ASP A 592 29.24 65.22 21.67
C ASP A 592 30.04 66.52 21.51
N PRO A 593 31.21 66.67 22.18
CA PRO A 593 32.03 67.87 22.07
C PRO A 593 32.67 68.02 20.68
N ALA A 594 32.70 66.95 19.87
CA ALA A 594 33.23 66.98 18.51
C ALA A 594 32.18 67.37 17.45
N SER A 595 30.91 67.50 17.83
CA SER A 595 29.83 67.86 16.91
C SER A 595 29.90 69.35 16.51
N ALA A 596 29.58 69.64 15.24
CA ALA A 596 29.43 71.00 14.74
C ALA A 596 28.19 71.72 15.32
N VAL A 597 27.25 70.98 15.92
CA VAL A 597 26.10 71.54 16.64
C VAL A 597 26.51 71.84 18.08
N PRO A 598 26.36 73.08 18.58
CA PRO A 598 26.67 73.41 19.98
C PRO A 598 25.93 72.50 20.95
N GLY A 599 26.56 72.08 22.06
CA GLY A 599 25.99 71.12 23.00
C GLY A 599 24.59 71.49 23.51
N ILE A 600 24.37 72.78 23.77
CA ILE A 600 23.06 73.37 24.16
C ILE A 600 21.96 73.28 23.09
N SER A 601 22.27 72.84 21.88
CA SER A 601 21.36 72.67 20.74
C SER A 601 21.31 71.22 20.23
N GLN A 602 22.04 70.29 20.87
CA GLN A 602 22.02 68.88 20.49
C GLN A 602 20.77 68.16 21.01
N VAL A 603 20.42 67.06 20.35
CA VAL A 603 19.39 66.11 20.78
C VAL A 603 20.07 64.79 21.11
N LEU A 604 19.84 64.26 22.31
CA LEU A 604 20.32 62.96 22.74
C LEU A 604 19.23 61.92 22.60
N VAL A 605 19.59 60.77 22.05
CA VAL A 605 18.73 59.59 21.93
C VAL A 605 19.47 58.39 22.52
N LEU A 606 19.04 57.92 23.69
CA LEU A 606 19.56 56.72 24.34
C LEU A 606 18.54 55.60 24.18
N ASN A 607 18.85 54.61 23.36
CA ASN A 607 18.07 53.39 23.21
C ASN A 607 18.76 52.24 23.96
N ASP A 608 18.02 51.55 24.83
CA ASP A 608 18.51 50.37 25.54
C ASP A 608 17.37 49.37 25.81
N THR A 609 17.67 48.26 26.48
CA THR A 609 16.70 47.25 26.91
C THR A 609 16.91 46.93 28.38
N ILE A 610 15.87 47.18 29.17
CA ILE A 610 15.80 46.70 30.55
C ILE A 610 15.26 45.28 30.56
N LEU A 611 15.69 44.46 31.52
CA LEU A 611 15.19 43.09 31.62
C LEU A 611 15.00 42.67 33.06
N THR A 612 14.10 41.71 33.22
CA THR A 612 13.87 40.98 34.46
C THR A 612 13.72 39.50 34.15
N LYS A 613 13.50 38.67 35.15
CA LYS A 613 13.23 37.25 35.00
C LYS A 613 11.72 36.99 34.99
N ALA A 614 11.26 36.06 34.15
CA ALA A 614 9.89 35.59 34.20
C ALA A 614 9.55 35.05 35.60
N SER A 615 8.28 35.08 35.99
CA SER A 615 7.82 34.58 37.31
C SER A 615 7.51 33.08 37.29
N SER A 616 7.47 32.48 36.11
CA SER A 616 7.05 31.11 35.93
C SER A 616 7.53 30.59 34.59
N GLY A 617 7.57 29.27 34.50
CA GLY A 617 7.70 28.56 33.24
C GLY A 617 7.44 27.08 33.45
N SER A 618 7.45 26.31 32.36
CA SER A 618 7.09 24.89 32.39
C SER A 618 8.04 24.05 31.56
N ILE A 619 8.20 22.80 31.99
CA ILE A 619 8.84 21.73 31.22
C ILE A 619 7.85 20.59 31.04
N THR A 620 7.66 20.17 29.80
CA THR A 620 6.86 19.01 29.43
C THR A 620 7.80 17.92 28.90
N SER A 621 7.80 16.76 29.56
CA SER A 621 8.66 15.64 29.18
C SER A 621 8.36 15.15 27.76
N THR A 622 9.32 14.46 27.17
CA THR A 622 9.00 13.55 26.06
C THR A 622 7.96 12.49 26.49
N ARG A 623 7.36 11.84 25.49
CA ARG A 623 6.41 10.74 25.70
C ARG A 623 7.12 9.59 26.43
N ILE A 624 6.50 9.10 27.49
CA ILE A 624 6.98 8.00 28.33
C ILE A 624 6.23 6.73 27.92
N GLY A 625 6.94 5.62 27.69
CA GLY A 625 6.37 4.36 27.22
C GLY A 625 6.74 4.04 25.77
N PRO A 626 6.09 3.05 25.13
CA PRO A 626 4.90 2.35 25.62
C PRO A 626 5.20 1.39 26.79
N ALA A 627 4.23 1.19 27.68
CA ALA A 627 4.34 0.27 28.80
C ALA A 627 3.36 -0.90 28.71
N ARG A 628 3.75 -2.06 29.25
CA ARG A 628 2.84 -3.18 29.56
C ARG A 628 2.17 -2.99 30.92
N GLU A 629 2.91 -2.40 31.85
CA GLU A 629 2.47 -2.13 33.21
C GLU A 629 3.23 -0.93 33.77
N TRP A 630 2.51 0.04 34.36
CA TRP A 630 3.09 1.19 35.04
C TRP A 630 3.42 0.85 36.50
N LEU A 631 4.62 1.21 36.97
CA LEU A 631 5.06 0.86 38.32
C LEU A 631 5.13 2.09 39.24
N THR A 632 6.08 3.00 39.05
CA THR A 632 6.31 4.12 40.00
C THR A 632 6.81 5.38 39.30
N LEU A 633 6.23 6.53 39.63
CA LEU A 633 6.76 7.86 39.33
C LEU A 633 7.59 8.36 40.51
N LEU A 634 8.84 8.76 40.25
CA LEU A 634 9.70 9.45 41.22
C LEU A 634 10.14 10.81 40.67
N HIS A 635 10.19 11.82 41.53
CA HIS A 635 10.74 13.13 41.17
C HIS A 635 11.51 13.79 42.31
N THR A 636 12.46 14.65 41.95
CA THR A 636 13.19 15.50 42.89
C THR A 636 13.32 16.90 42.30
N VAL A 637 12.59 17.83 42.89
CA VAL A 637 12.71 19.27 42.64
C VAL A 637 13.21 19.92 43.92
N ARG A 638 14.31 20.67 43.81
CA ARG A 638 14.86 21.47 44.92
C ARG A 638 14.37 22.91 44.78
N THR A 639 14.09 23.56 45.89
CA THR A 639 13.64 24.97 45.97
C THR A 639 14.70 25.77 46.72
N PRO A 640 15.72 26.31 46.01
CA PRO A 640 16.79 27.09 46.64
C PRO A 640 16.30 28.31 47.42
N ASP A 641 15.18 28.90 47.01
CA ASP A 641 14.54 30.03 47.69
C ASP A 641 13.21 29.60 48.36
N PRO A 642 12.89 30.09 49.58
CA PRO A 642 11.59 29.83 50.19
C PRO A 642 10.38 30.31 49.39
N SER A 643 10.52 31.26 48.46
CA SER A 643 9.42 31.70 47.58
C SER A 643 9.22 30.84 46.34
N ASP A 644 10.12 29.89 46.08
CA ASP A 644 10.01 28.92 44.98
C ASP A 644 8.86 27.94 45.23
N ALA A 645 8.07 27.70 44.19
CA ALA A 645 7.04 26.67 44.20
C ALA A 645 7.00 25.91 42.86
N TYR A 646 6.48 24.69 42.90
CA TYR A 646 6.28 23.88 41.70
C TYR A 646 4.99 23.06 41.77
N THR A 647 4.53 22.60 40.60
CA THR A 647 3.41 21.66 40.46
C THR A 647 3.77 20.66 39.38
N LEU A 648 3.72 19.36 39.71
CA LEU A 648 3.97 18.27 38.77
C LEU A 648 2.64 17.62 38.38
N LYS A 649 2.33 17.59 37.09
CA LYS A 649 1.14 16.94 36.53
C LYS A 649 1.55 15.61 35.89
N LEU A 650 0.72 14.60 36.07
CA LEU A 650 0.78 13.33 35.36
C LEU A 650 -0.32 13.28 34.31
N VAL A 651 0.06 13.10 33.07
CA VAL A 651 -0.83 13.03 31.90
C VAL A 651 -0.74 11.63 31.30
N GLY A 652 -1.88 11.04 30.97
CA GLY A 652 -1.99 9.80 30.21
C GLY A 652 -2.35 10.09 28.77
N ILE A 653 -1.81 9.30 27.85
CA ILE A 653 -2.08 9.42 26.42
C ILE A 653 -2.65 8.09 25.93
N ASP A 654 -3.85 8.12 25.37
CA ASP A 654 -4.57 6.93 24.94
C ASP A 654 -4.13 6.41 23.55
N THR A 655 -4.74 5.31 23.09
CA THR A 655 -4.45 4.69 21.79
C THR A 655 -4.85 5.56 20.59
N THR A 656 -5.62 6.62 20.79
CA THR A 656 -6.01 7.60 19.76
C THR A 656 -5.11 8.85 19.77
N ASN A 657 -4.08 8.88 20.62
CA ASN A 657 -3.22 10.03 20.92
C ASN A 657 -3.94 11.19 21.62
N THR A 658 -5.03 10.93 22.34
CA THR A 658 -5.69 11.97 23.15
C THR A 658 -5.04 12.05 24.52
N GLU A 659 -4.72 13.27 24.96
CA GLU A 659 -4.10 13.54 26.26
C GLU A 659 -5.15 13.76 27.36
N ARG A 660 -4.96 13.14 28.53
CA ARG A 660 -5.81 13.31 29.70
C ARG A 660 -4.99 13.50 30.97
N VAL A 661 -5.29 14.52 31.75
CA VAL A 661 -4.67 14.73 33.07
C VAL A 661 -5.17 13.64 34.04
N LEU A 662 -4.27 12.75 34.46
CA LEU A 662 -4.55 11.67 35.42
C LEU A 662 -4.32 12.13 36.86
N ASN A 663 -3.34 13.01 37.07
CA ASN A 663 -3.12 13.68 38.35
C ASN A 663 -2.66 15.12 38.11
N ALA A 664 -3.43 16.10 38.59
CA ALA A 664 -3.14 17.52 38.39
C ALA A 664 -2.06 18.07 39.33
N ASN A 665 -1.70 17.35 40.40
CA ASN A 665 -0.66 17.76 41.34
C ASN A 665 -0.08 16.56 42.12
N VAL A 666 1.03 16.02 41.62
CA VAL A 666 1.78 14.93 42.27
C VAL A 666 2.59 15.51 43.44
N THR A 667 2.09 15.28 44.66
CA THR A 667 2.69 15.80 45.90
C THR A 667 3.72 14.85 46.54
N SER A 668 3.54 13.54 46.38
CA SER A 668 4.50 12.55 46.88
C SER A 668 5.70 12.44 45.95
N ARG A 669 6.92 12.40 46.51
CA ARG A 669 8.16 12.17 45.74
C ARG A 669 8.26 10.77 45.12
N SER A 670 7.43 9.84 45.60
CA SER A 670 7.28 8.49 45.06
C SER A 670 5.78 8.17 45.00
N LEU A 671 5.27 7.97 43.79
CA LEU A 671 3.87 7.68 43.51
C LEU A 671 3.76 6.34 42.80
N ALA A 672 3.03 5.39 43.39
CA ALA A 672 2.69 4.14 42.73
C ALA A 672 1.72 4.39 41.57
N LEU A 673 1.96 3.76 40.42
CA LEU A 673 1.20 3.91 39.19
C LEU A 673 0.44 2.64 38.77
N ALA A 674 0.46 1.60 39.60
CA ALA A 674 -0.15 0.31 39.29
C ALA A 674 -1.68 0.38 39.03
N ASN A 675 -2.34 1.46 39.45
CA ASN A 675 -3.76 1.72 39.19
C ASN A 675 -4.03 2.36 37.81
N ILE A 676 -3.00 2.76 37.07
CA ILE A 676 -3.14 3.31 35.71
C ILE A 676 -3.06 2.16 34.72
N SER A 677 -4.12 1.96 33.95
CA SER A 677 -4.17 0.93 32.91
C SER A 677 -3.24 1.31 31.75
N ALA A 678 -2.17 0.53 31.55
CA ALA A 678 -1.31 0.67 30.37
C ALA A 678 -2.00 0.27 29.06
N ARG A 679 -3.15 -0.44 29.14
CA ARG A 679 -3.99 -0.73 27.97
C ARG A 679 -4.81 0.48 27.53
N GLU A 680 -5.28 1.28 28.49
CA GLU A 680 -6.03 2.52 28.21
C GLU A 680 -5.08 3.67 27.88
N TYR A 681 -4.02 3.83 28.69
CA TYR A 681 -2.97 4.83 28.53
C TYR A 681 -1.62 4.13 28.31
N PRO A 682 -1.32 3.66 27.08
CA PRO A 682 -0.05 3.03 26.75
C PRO A 682 1.14 3.97 26.93
N TYR A 683 0.90 5.28 26.95
CA TYR A 683 1.93 6.28 27.20
C TYR A 683 1.52 7.23 28.34
N LEU A 684 2.54 7.78 29.00
CA LEU A 684 2.41 8.86 29.98
C LEU A 684 3.23 10.08 29.54
N GLN A 685 2.99 11.21 30.18
CA GLN A 685 3.77 12.42 30.06
C GLN A 685 3.76 13.20 31.37
N LEU A 686 4.84 13.91 31.65
CA LEU A 686 4.99 14.73 32.85
C LEU A 686 5.04 16.20 32.46
N VAL A 687 4.26 17.03 33.15
CA VAL A 687 4.32 18.49 33.00
C VAL A 687 4.67 19.10 34.34
N LEU A 688 5.84 19.72 34.43
CA LEU A 688 6.31 20.40 35.63
C LEU A 688 6.23 21.91 35.42
N GLU A 689 5.39 22.55 36.22
CA GLU A 689 5.25 24.01 36.28
C GLU A 689 6.06 24.55 37.45
N LEU A 690 6.92 25.51 37.15
CA LEU A 690 7.81 26.18 38.10
C LEU A 690 7.36 27.62 38.26
N ARG A 691 7.36 28.15 39.49
CA ARG A 691 6.98 29.54 39.76
C ARG A 691 7.73 30.14 40.94
N ASP A 692 8.08 31.41 40.79
CA ASP A 692 8.45 32.31 41.87
C ASP A 692 8.12 33.74 41.45
N THR A 693 7.14 34.35 42.10
CA THR A 693 6.74 35.73 41.82
C THR A 693 7.56 36.76 42.57
N LEU A 694 8.30 36.36 43.62
CA LEU A 694 8.96 37.24 44.56
C LEU A 694 10.42 37.50 44.18
N ASN A 695 11.27 36.48 44.19
CA ASN A 695 12.72 36.60 44.01
C ASN A 695 13.17 36.27 42.58
N ARG A 696 12.25 35.72 41.78
CA ARG A 696 12.43 35.28 40.38
C ARG A 696 13.53 34.22 40.24
N THR A 697 13.63 33.33 41.22
CA THR A 697 14.48 32.15 41.19
C THR A 697 13.71 30.96 40.65
N ALA A 698 14.34 30.14 39.80
CA ALA A 698 13.69 28.93 39.30
C ALA A 698 13.96 27.76 40.27
N PRO A 699 12.93 27.00 40.69
CA PRO A 699 13.14 25.68 41.29
C PRO A 699 14.03 24.79 40.39
N GLN A 700 14.82 23.93 41.00
CA GLN A 700 15.81 23.09 40.32
C GLN A 700 15.31 21.65 40.18
N LEU A 701 14.87 21.27 38.98
CA LEU A 701 14.56 19.87 38.67
C LEU A 701 15.88 19.08 38.60
N ALA A 702 16.10 18.23 39.61
CA ALA A 702 17.27 17.37 39.67
C ALA A 702 17.04 16.05 38.91
N GLN A 703 15.85 15.46 39.03
CA GLN A 703 15.47 14.26 38.30
C GLN A 703 13.95 14.05 38.31
N TRP A 704 13.50 13.34 37.29
CA TRP A 704 12.24 12.62 37.29
C TRP A 704 12.39 11.30 36.53
N LEU A 705 11.66 10.28 36.96
CA LEU A 705 11.69 8.98 36.30
C LEU A 705 10.39 8.23 36.55
N VAL A 706 10.04 7.38 35.60
CA VAL A 706 8.89 6.48 35.68
C VAL A 706 9.40 5.07 35.44
N THR A 707 9.26 4.20 36.42
CA THR A 707 9.52 2.77 36.25
C THR A 707 8.29 2.09 35.66
N TYR A 708 8.51 1.17 34.72
CA TYR A 708 7.46 0.42 34.06
C TYR A 708 8.04 -0.84 33.39
N GLN A 709 7.17 -1.83 33.15
CA GLN A 709 7.52 -2.96 32.29
C GLN A 709 7.41 -2.52 30.82
N GLY A 710 8.55 -2.46 30.13
CA GLY A 710 8.61 -2.02 28.73
C GLY A 710 8.08 -3.05 27.73
N MET A 711 8.19 -2.71 26.45
CA MET A 711 7.89 -3.61 25.34
C MET A 711 9.16 -4.25 24.77
N PRO A 712 9.08 -5.50 24.27
CA PRO A 712 10.14 -6.12 23.51
C PRO A 712 10.35 -5.39 22.18
N GLU A 713 11.43 -5.74 21.49
CA GLU A 713 11.72 -5.18 20.17
C GLU A 713 12.23 -6.27 19.24
N GLY A 714 11.45 -6.53 18.19
CA GLY A 714 11.77 -7.49 17.16
C GLY A 714 12.39 -6.83 15.93
N ILE A 715 13.17 -7.59 15.17
CA ILE A 715 13.70 -7.14 13.89
C ILE A 715 13.87 -8.32 12.94
N VAL A 716 13.47 -8.13 11.69
CA VAL A 716 13.79 -9.08 10.62
C VAL A 716 15.27 -8.92 10.23
N ARG A 717 16.01 -10.03 10.30
CA ARG A 717 17.43 -10.13 9.99
C ARG A 717 17.65 -10.80 8.64
N ARG A 718 17.30 -10.11 7.54
CA ARG A 718 17.53 -10.61 6.17
C ARG A 718 18.99 -11.02 5.95
N ASP A 719 19.92 -10.29 6.55
CA ASP A 719 21.36 -10.51 6.47
C ASP A 719 21.84 -11.81 7.11
N LEU A 720 21.04 -12.43 7.98
CA LEU A 720 21.33 -13.73 8.60
C LEU A 720 20.66 -14.91 7.91
N ALA A 721 19.80 -14.67 6.92
CA ALA A 721 19.08 -15.74 6.23
C ALA A 721 19.97 -16.46 5.21
N THR A 722 19.87 -17.78 5.18
CA THR A 722 20.67 -18.64 4.31
C THR A 722 19.78 -19.56 3.45
N PRO A 723 20.10 -19.75 2.15
CA PRO A 723 21.08 -18.98 1.37
C PRO A 723 20.55 -17.58 1.02
N ALA A 724 21.44 -16.60 0.84
CA ALA A 724 21.05 -15.23 0.45
C ALA A 724 20.34 -15.18 -0.93
N SER A 725 20.64 -16.13 -1.82
CA SER A 725 20.00 -16.25 -3.14
C SER A 725 18.54 -16.71 -3.10
N ALA A 726 18.02 -17.06 -1.91
CA ALA A 726 16.61 -17.42 -1.73
C ALA A 726 15.66 -16.25 -2.06
N TYR A 727 16.15 -15.01 -2.04
CA TYR A 727 15.37 -13.81 -2.35
C TYR A 727 15.50 -13.35 -3.81
N ASP A 728 16.35 -13.99 -4.61
CA ASP A 728 16.60 -13.55 -5.98
C ASP A 728 15.32 -13.70 -6.82
N PRO A 729 14.95 -12.70 -7.65
CA PRO A 729 13.74 -12.76 -8.47
C PRO A 729 13.65 -14.03 -9.33
N ALA A 730 14.78 -14.51 -9.87
CA ALA A 730 14.84 -15.74 -10.65
C ALA A 730 14.54 -16.99 -9.79
N THR A 731 15.04 -17.03 -8.56
CA THR A 731 14.77 -18.12 -7.61
C THR A 731 13.30 -18.15 -7.23
N LEU A 732 12.70 -17.00 -6.91
CA LEU A 732 11.28 -16.88 -6.55
C LEU A 732 10.36 -17.24 -7.73
N ALA A 733 10.67 -16.75 -8.93
CA ALA A 733 9.94 -17.08 -10.15
C ALA A 733 9.98 -18.57 -10.48
N ARG A 734 11.15 -19.21 -10.32
CA ARG A 734 11.30 -20.65 -10.53
C ARG A 734 10.46 -21.45 -9.53
N GLN A 735 10.53 -21.12 -8.24
CA GLN A 735 9.71 -21.78 -7.21
C GLN A 735 8.21 -21.69 -7.53
N ALA A 736 7.73 -20.49 -7.85
CA ALA A 736 6.33 -20.24 -8.22
C ALA A 736 5.90 -21.09 -9.42
N THR A 737 6.74 -21.16 -10.44
CA THR A 737 6.45 -21.86 -11.71
C THR A 737 6.53 -23.39 -11.58
N GLU A 738 7.50 -23.91 -10.83
CA GLU A 738 7.74 -25.36 -10.73
C GLU A 738 6.92 -26.03 -9.64
N THR A 739 6.64 -25.31 -8.54
CA THR A 739 6.00 -25.89 -7.35
C THR A 739 4.63 -25.30 -7.04
N GLY A 740 4.29 -24.14 -7.61
CA GLY A 740 3.07 -23.40 -7.25
C GLY A 740 3.14 -22.70 -5.90
N PHE A 741 4.29 -22.73 -5.22
CA PHE A 741 4.52 -22.06 -3.96
C PHE A 741 5.71 -21.11 -4.06
N VAL A 742 5.66 -20.04 -3.28
CA VAL A 742 6.81 -19.20 -2.98
C VAL A 742 7.15 -19.39 -1.52
N THR A 743 8.40 -19.75 -1.25
CA THR A 743 8.94 -19.96 0.09
C THR A 743 10.10 -19.00 0.32
N VAL A 744 10.03 -18.25 1.43
CA VAL A 744 10.99 -17.21 1.79
C VAL A 744 11.56 -17.54 3.18
N PRO A 745 12.89 -17.73 3.32
CA PRO A 745 13.48 -17.88 4.65
C PRO A 745 13.37 -16.54 5.40
N VAL A 746 13.08 -16.60 6.69
CA VAL A 746 12.94 -15.42 7.56
C VAL A 746 13.71 -15.69 8.83
N VAL A 747 14.57 -14.76 9.22
CA VAL A 747 15.19 -14.71 10.54
C VAL A 747 14.61 -13.53 11.29
N PHE A 748 14.04 -13.77 12.47
CA PHE A 748 13.50 -12.74 13.33
C PHE A 748 14.25 -12.75 14.66
N GLN A 749 14.76 -11.60 15.07
CA GLN A 749 15.57 -11.45 16.27
C GLN A 749 14.90 -10.51 17.26
N ASN A 750 14.83 -10.92 18.53
CA ASN A 750 14.51 -10.01 19.63
C ASN A 750 15.79 -9.30 20.06
N VAL A 751 15.87 -7.98 19.81
CA VAL A 751 17.05 -7.17 20.14
C VAL A 751 16.96 -6.49 21.50
N SER A 752 15.82 -6.63 22.17
CA SER A 752 15.59 -6.11 23.52
C SER A 752 16.02 -7.11 24.60
N SER A 753 16.03 -6.63 25.85
CA SER A 753 16.18 -7.46 27.04
C SER A 753 14.83 -7.95 27.61
N ILE A 754 13.74 -7.89 26.82
CA ILE A 754 12.37 -8.21 27.26
C ILE A 754 11.80 -9.33 26.37
N ASP A 755 11.16 -10.33 26.97
CA ASP A 755 10.51 -11.42 26.24
C ASP A 755 9.23 -10.95 25.51
N PHE A 756 9.01 -11.49 24.31
CA PHE A 756 7.68 -11.44 23.69
C PHE A 756 6.69 -12.24 24.55
N SER A 757 5.44 -11.75 24.68
CA SER A 757 4.47 -12.30 25.62
C SER A 757 3.81 -13.61 25.16
N GLY A 758 4.03 -14.04 23.92
CA GLY A 758 3.36 -15.21 23.36
C GLY A 758 3.88 -15.62 21.98
N PRO A 759 3.25 -16.63 21.37
CA PRO A 759 3.58 -17.09 20.02
C PRO A 759 3.25 -16.02 18.99
N MET A 760 4.09 -15.91 17.96
CA MET A 760 3.92 -14.95 16.85
C MET A 760 3.48 -15.66 15.57
N LYS A 761 2.87 -14.88 14.68
CA LYS A 761 2.61 -15.27 13.30
C LYS A 761 3.45 -14.40 12.37
N ALA A 762 3.75 -14.90 11.19
CA ALA A 762 4.23 -14.12 10.08
C ALA A 762 3.21 -14.17 8.94
N ARG A 763 3.03 -13.07 8.23
CA ARG A 763 2.19 -12.99 7.04
C ARG A 763 3.08 -12.86 5.81
N ILE A 764 2.92 -13.74 4.84
CA ILE A 764 3.46 -13.57 3.50
C ILE A 764 2.33 -13.17 2.55
N LEU A 765 2.51 -12.07 1.83
CA LEU A 765 1.53 -11.55 0.88
C LEU A 765 2.21 -11.29 -0.46
N LEU A 766 1.67 -11.87 -1.53
CA LEU A 766 2.08 -11.63 -2.91
C LEU A 766 0.89 -11.16 -3.72
N ARG A 767 1.11 -10.18 -4.60
CA ARG A 767 0.07 -9.59 -5.44
C ARG A 767 0.55 -9.34 -6.86
N ASN A 768 -0.41 -9.39 -7.78
CA ASN A 768 -0.32 -8.87 -9.13
C ASN A 768 -1.48 -7.89 -9.36
N GLU A 769 -1.27 -6.86 -10.17
CA GLU A 769 -2.30 -5.82 -10.41
C GLU A 769 -3.55 -6.36 -11.13
N THR A 770 -3.40 -7.43 -11.93
CA THR A 770 -4.46 -8.00 -12.76
C THR A 770 -4.93 -9.37 -12.26
N SER A 771 -4.02 -10.27 -11.87
CA SER A 771 -4.35 -11.66 -11.48
C SER A 771 -4.70 -11.84 -9.98
N GLY A 772 -4.63 -10.77 -9.18
CA GLY A 772 -5.15 -10.72 -7.81
C GLY A 772 -4.11 -10.79 -6.69
N VAL A 773 -4.52 -11.27 -5.52
CA VAL A 773 -3.70 -11.33 -4.30
C VAL A 773 -3.70 -12.75 -3.72
N ARG A 774 -2.57 -13.15 -3.14
CA ARG A 774 -2.41 -14.36 -2.33
C ARG A 774 -1.75 -14.02 -1.01
N GLU A 775 -2.27 -14.60 0.06
CA GLU A 775 -1.81 -14.37 1.42
C GLU A 775 -1.76 -15.70 2.20
N ALA A 776 -0.77 -15.86 3.06
CA ALA A 776 -0.74 -16.93 4.05
C ALA A 776 -0.22 -16.43 5.40
N LEU A 777 -0.81 -16.93 6.48
CA LEU A 777 -0.32 -16.78 7.84
C LEU A 777 0.46 -18.03 8.26
N VAL A 778 1.69 -17.83 8.71
CA VAL A 778 2.66 -18.86 9.08
C VAL A 778 2.96 -18.76 10.56
N ASP A 779 3.03 -19.89 11.25
CA ASP A 779 3.48 -19.96 12.64
C ASP A 779 4.96 -19.66 12.77
N VAL A 780 5.31 -18.71 13.64
CA VAL A 780 6.70 -18.54 14.06
C VAL A 780 7.01 -19.63 15.09
N PRO A 781 7.96 -20.53 14.84
CA PRO A 781 8.21 -21.68 15.69
C PRO A 781 8.83 -21.27 17.04
N GLY A 782 8.72 -22.13 18.05
CA GLY A 782 9.41 -21.94 19.35
C GLY A 782 8.63 -21.15 20.41
N GLY A 783 7.38 -20.76 20.14
CA GLY A 783 6.53 -20.08 21.12
C GLY A 783 6.90 -18.61 21.32
N ALA A 784 6.95 -18.16 22.58
CA ALA A 784 7.37 -16.81 22.93
C ALA A 784 8.87 -16.59 22.65
N LEU A 785 9.19 -15.59 21.83
CA LEU A 785 10.58 -15.26 21.51
C LEU A 785 11.26 -14.57 22.70
N ARG A 786 12.24 -15.24 23.29
CA ARG A 786 12.98 -14.76 24.46
C ARG A 786 13.84 -13.54 24.13
N ALA A 787 14.14 -12.74 25.15
CA ALA A 787 15.09 -11.65 25.12
C ALA A 787 16.43 -12.10 24.52
N ASP A 788 17.04 -11.24 23.70
CA ASP A 788 18.34 -11.47 23.08
C ASP A 788 18.46 -12.78 22.25
N SER A 789 17.33 -13.32 21.79
CA SER A 789 17.27 -14.56 21.01
C SER A 789 16.76 -14.32 19.58
N GLN A 790 16.88 -15.34 18.73
CA GLN A 790 16.38 -15.29 17.36
C GLN A 790 15.69 -16.60 16.98
N VAL A 791 14.85 -16.52 15.95
CA VAL A 791 14.16 -17.67 15.34
C VAL A 791 14.30 -17.60 13.83
N SER A 792 14.49 -18.76 13.21
CA SER A 792 14.51 -18.92 11.76
C SER A 792 13.36 -19.81 11.32
N PHE A 793 12.65 -19.43 10.27
CA PHE A 793 11.54 -20.20 9.69
C PHE A 793 11.33 -19.87 8.21
N GLU A 794 10.47 -20.63 7.55
CA GLU A 794 10.12 -20.40 6.14
C GLU A 794 8.70 -19.87 6.03
N ALA A 795 8.54 -18.69 5.42
CA ALA A 795 7.24 -18.15 5.07
C ALA A 795 6.82 -18.67 3.68
N LYS A 796 5.74 -19.45 3.62
CA LYS A 796 5.28 -20.13 2.40
C LYS A 796 3.88 -19.71 2.00
N VAL A 797 3.66 -19.41 0.72
CA VAL A 797 2.35 -19.05 0.15
C VAL A 797 2.09 -19.77 -1.16
N ASN A 798 0.84 -20.20 -1.37
CA ASN A 798 0.38 -20.77 -2.65
C ASN A 798 0.12 -19.64 -3.65
N VAL A 799 0.76 -19.71 -4.81
CA VAL A 799 0.64 -18.72 -5.89
C VAL A 799 0.06 -19.30 -7.18
N VAL A 800 -0.53 -20.50 -7.13
CA VAL A 800 -1.18 -21.11 -8.30
C VAL A 800 -2.28 -20.17 -8.82
N GLY A 801 -2.23 -19.92 -10.13
CA GLY A 801 -3.11 -18.98 -10.83
C GLY A 801 -2.75 -17.50 -10.67
N LEU A 802 -1.70 -17.16 -9.92
CA LEU A 802 -1.19 -15.79 -9.82
C LEU A 802 -0.03 -15.61 -10.81
N THR A 803 -0.31 -14.93 -11.93
CA THR A 803 0.61 -14.78 -13.07
C THR A 803 0.95 -13.30 -13.31
N GLY A 804 2.00 -13.04 -14.08
CA GLY A 804 2.51 -11.69 -14.37
C GLY A 804 3.58 -11.21 -13.38
N ALA A 805 3.78 -9.89 -13.30
CA ALA A 805 4.73 -9.29 -12.37
C ALA A 805 4.18 -9.33 -10.94
N LEU A 806 4.77 -10.15 -10.08
CA LEU A 806 4.41 -10.28 -8.68
C LEU A 806 5.26 -9.35 -7.83
N ARG A 807 4.65 -8.78 -6.79
CA ARG A 807 5.31 -8.00 -5.74
C ARG A 807 4.73 -8.38 -4.39
N GLY A 808 5.50 -8.18 -3.33
CA GLY A 808 4.98 -8.47 -1.99
C GLY A 808 6.02 -8.41 -0.89
N ASN A 809 5.63 -8.91 0.27
CA ASN A 809 6.38 -8.81 1.50
C ASN A 809 6.09 -9.99 2.44
N VAL A 810 6.98 -10.15 3.42
CA VAL A 810 6.71 -10.91 4.63
C VAL A 810 6.72 -9.97 5.81
N VAL A 811 5.67 -9.98 6.63
CA VAL A 811 5.57 -9.17 7.85
C VAL A 811 5.50 -10.12 9.04
N VAL A 812 6.49 -10.06 9.92
CA VAL A 812 6.46 -10.78 11.20
C VAL A 812 5.62 -9.98 12.19
N ASN A 813 4.90 -10.67 13.07
CA ASN A 813 4.01 -10.05 14.05
C ASN A 813 2.95 -9.10 13.43
N PRO A 814 2.20 -9.51 12.38
CA PRO A 814 1.30 -8.63 11.65
C PRO A 814 -0.01 -8.33 12.40
N SER A 815 -0.56 -7.13 12.18
CA SER A 815 -1.92 -6.74 12.59
C SER A 815 -3.00 -7.65 11.96
N PRO A 816 -4.16 -7.86 12.62
CA PRO A 816 -4.60 -7.27 13.89
C PRO A 816 -4.16 -8.06 15.14
N ARG A 817 -3.42 -9.17 14.99
CA ARG A 817 -3.00 -10.04 16.11
C ARG A 817 -1.55 -9.80 16.55
N ALA A 818 -1.02 -8.63 16.25
CA ALA A 818 0.35 -8.26 16.62
C ALA A 818 0.50 -8.22 18.15
N LEU A 819 1.54 -8.88 18.65
CA LEU A 819 2.00 -8.71 20.03
C LEU A 819 2.60 -7.31 20.19
N PRO A 820 2.46 -6.66 21.36
CA PRO A 820 3.06 -5.35 21.59
C PRO A 820 4.60 -5.36 21.54
N GLU A 821 5.17 -4.40 20.81
CA GLU A 821 6.61 -4.15 20.66
C GLU A 821 6.90 -2.64 20.53
N LEU A 822 8.17 -2.21 20.51
CA LEU A 822 8.52 -0.79 20.39
C LEU A 822 8.34 -0.26 18.96
N TYR A 823 8.81 -1.00 17.96
CA TYR A 823 8.75 -0.62 16.56
C TYR A 823 8.28 -1.78 15.68
N ALA A 824 7.32 -1.53 14.79
CA ALA A 824 6.84 -2.54 13.85
C ALA A 824 7.44 -2.41 12.44
N PHE A 825 8.04 -1.25 12.10
CA PHE A 825 8.54 -0.96 10.75
C PHE A 825 9.68 -1.90 10.31
N ASN A 826 10.43 -2.44 11.28
CA ASN A 826 11.56 -3.33 11.08
C ASN A 826 11.16 -4.82 11.14
N ASN A 827 9.86 -5.11 11.18
CA ASN A 827 9.32 -6.47 11.08
C ASN A 827 8.97 -6.88 9.65
N GLU A 828 9.22 -6.00 8.68
CA GLU A 828 8.87 -6.20 7.29
C GLU A 828 10.08 -6.58 6.44
N LEU A 829 9.88 -7.62 5.63
CA LEU A 829 10.79 -8.11 4.61
C LEU A 829 10.17 -7.88 3.23
N LEU A 830 10.61 -6.82 2.54
CA LEU A 830 10.16 -6.52 1.19
C LEU A 830 10.86 -7.44 0.17
N LEU A 831 10.08 -8.07 -0.71
CA LEU A 831 10.58 -8.88 -1.82
C LEU A 831 10.74 -8.03 -3.08
N ASP A 832 11.78 -8.31 -3.87
CA ASP A 832 11.93 -7.67 -5.17
C ASP A 832 10.88 -8.21 -6.16
N PRO A 833 10.39 -7.38 -7.09
CA PRO A 833 9.44 -7.83 -8.10
C PRO A 833 10.02 -8.99 -8.92
N PHE A 834 9.20 -10.01 -9.17
CA PHE A 834 9.56 -11.14 -10.03
C PHE A 834 8.37 -11.52 -10.92
N ARG A 835 8.64 -12.10 -12.08
CA ARG A 835 7.59 -12.45 -13.05
C ARG A 835 7.30 -13.94 -13.02
N VAL A 836 6.02 -14.29 -12.98
CA VAL A 836 5.54 -15.67 -13.14
C VAL A 836 4.81 -15.76 -14.47
N ASP A 837 5.25 -16.67 -15.33
CA ASP A 837 4.65 -16.82 -16.66
C ASP A 837 3.29 -17.51 -16.55
N ASP A 838 2.36 -17.09 -17.40
CA ASP A 838 1.08 -17.79 -17.53
C ASP A 838 1.28 -19.03 -18.42
N ARG A 839 1.13 -20.21 -17.80
CA ARG A 839 1.17 -21.51 -18.49
C ARG A 839 -0.22 -22.09 -18.74
N ASN A 840 -1.28 -21.31 -18.50
CA ASN A 840 -2.66 -21.73 -18.74
C ASN A 840 -3.03 -21.66 -20.23
N VAL A 841 -2.35 -22.45 -21.05
CA VAL A 841 -2.68 -22.61 -22.47
C VAL A 841 -3.67 -23.77 -22.63
N PRO A 842 -4.56 -23.74 -23.66
CA PRO A 842 -5.47 -24.85 -23.93
C PRO A 842 -4.74 -26.20 -23.95
N PRO A 843 -5.30 -27.25 -23.33
CA PRO A 843 -4.67 -28.57 -23.33
C PRO A 843 -4.79 -29.20 -24.72
N THR A 844 -3.90 -30.12 -25.08
CA THR A 844 -4.05 -30.89 -26.32
C THR A 844 -4.86 -32.15 -26.06
N LEU A 845 -5.79 -32.47 -26.97
CA LEU A 845 -6.63 -33.66 -26.92
C LEU A 845 -6.09 -34.74 -27.88
N ASP A 846 -6.04 -35.98 -27.41
CA ASP A 846 -5.66 -37.16 -28.18
C ASP A 846 -6.70 -38.27 -27.97
N VAL A 847 -7.24 -38.82 -29.06
CA VAL A 847 -8.31 -39.85 -29.00
C VAL A 847 -7.87 -41.06 -29.80
N THR A 848 -7.84 -42.23 -29.14
CA THR A 848 -7.44 -43.50 -29.76
C THR A 848 -8.46 -44.59 -29.49
N PHE A 849 -8.55 -45.54 -30.41
CA PHE A 849 -9.37 -46.75 -30.33
C PHE A 849 -8.43 -47.95 -30.30
N ASP A 850 -8.49 -48.74 -29.23
CA ASP A 850 -7.59 -49.89 -29.00
C ASP A 850 -6.10 -49.52 -29.15
N GLY A 851 -5.76 -48.27 -28.79
CA GLY A 851 -4.40 -47.70 -28.89
C GLY A 851 -4.01 -47.10 -30.25
N LEU A 852 -4.96 -46.94 -31.18
CA LEU A 852 -4.72 -46.46 -32.54
C LEU A 852 -5.57 -45.24 -32.91
N HIS A 853 -5.04 -44.37 -33.75
CA HIS A 853 -5.83 -43.34 -34.43
C HIS A 853 -6.57 -43.93 -35.62
N ILE A 854 -7.85 -43.59 -35.75
CA ILE A 854 -8.70 -44.06 -36.84
C ILE A 854 -9.10 -42.89 -37.77
N LEU A 855 -9.54 -43.22 -38.97
CA LEU A 855 -10.13 -42.28 -39.94
C LEU A 855 -11.66 -42.45 -40.01
N ASN A 856 -12.34 -41.44 -40.56
CA ASN A 856 -13.79 -41.51 -40.77
C ASN A 856 -14.17 -42.72 -41.63
N GLY A 857 -15.06 -43.56 -41.11
CA GLY A 857 -15.54 -44.78 -41.75
C GLY A 857 -14.66 -46.01 -41.50
N ASP A 858 -13.59 -45.91 -40.71
CA ASP A 858 -12.83 -47.08 -40.32
C ASP A 858 -13.68 -48.05 -39.49
N ILE A 859 -13.38 -49.34 -39.66
CA ILE A 859 -14.01 -50.41 -38.90
C ILE A 859 -13.33 -50.53 -37.55
N VAL A 860 -14.14 -50.53 -36.49
CA VAL A 860 -13.70 -50.64 -35.09
C VAL A 860 -14.30 -51.90 -34.47
N SER A 861 -13.60 -52.47 -33.48
CA SER A 861 -14.10 -53.58 -32.67
C SER A 861 -15.52 -53.30 -32.13
N PRO A 862 -16.42 -54.29 -32.08
CA PRO A 862 -17.70 -54.16 -31.36
C PRO A 862 -17.55 -53.96 -29.84
N ALA A 863 -16.37 -54.19 -29.28
CA ALA A 863 -16.07 -53.89 -27.88
C ALA A 863 -14.73 -53.12 -27.75
N PRO A 864 -14.66 -51.86 -28.24
CA PRO A 864 -13.42 -51.12 -28.31
C PRO A 864 -13.09 -50.45 -26.96
N ILE A 865 -11.79 -50.28 -26.71
CA ILE A 865 -11.27 -49.42 -25.65
C ILE A 865 -10.94 -48.06 -26.27
N VAL A 866 -11.79 -47.08 -26.01
CA VAL A 866 -11.55 -45.70 -26.46
C VAL A 866 -10.79 -44.95 -25.36
N THR A 867 -9.59 -44.46 -25.66
CA THR A 867 -8.81 -43.64 -24.73
C THR A 867 -8.82 -42.19 -25.18
N VAL A 868 -9.38 -41.33 -24.35
CA VAL A 868 -9.39 -39.88 -24.52
C VAL A 868 -8.36 -39.30 -23.54
N GLN A 869 -7.28 -38.72 -24.06
CA GLN A 869 -6.20 -38.17 -23.25
C GLN A 869 -6.05 -36.67 -23.48
N LEU A 870 -6.03 -35.93 -22.39
CA LEU A 870 -5.60 -34.54 -22.33
C LEU A 870 -4.15 -34.45 -21.90
N ARG A 871 -3.42 -33.54 -22.54
CA ARG A 871 -2.08 -33.11 -22.12
C ARG A 871 -2.08 -31.60 -21.92
N ASP A 872 -1.69 -31.18 -20.73
CA ASP A 872 -1.72 -29.81 -20.24
C ASP A 872 -0.30 -29.38 -19.85
N ASP A 873 0.10 -28.18 -20.27
CA ASP A 873 1.38 -27.58 -19.90
C ASP A 873 1.35 -27.03 -18.46
N ASP A 874 0.16 -26.76 -17.92
CA ASP A 874 -0.03 -26.43 -16.52
C ASP A 874 -0.06 -27.70 -15.65
N ARG A 875 1.12 -28.03 -15.12
CA ARG A 875 1.29 -29.17 -14.22
C ARG A 875 0.83 -28.90 -12.78
N LEU A 876 0.60 -27.64 -12.43
CA LEU A 876 0.22 -27.23 -11.07
C LEU A 876 -1.29 -27.37 -10.87
N ARG A 877 -2.08 -27.05 -11.89
CA ARG A 877 -3.53 -27.23 -11.90
C ARG A 877 -3.91 -28.56 -12.55
N ARG A 878 -3.76 -29.64 -11.79
CA ARG A 878 -4.15 -30.99 -12.25
C ARG A 878 -5.66 -31.10 -12.51
N ILE A 879 -6.03 -31.69 -13.65
CA ILE A 879 -7.39 -32.15 -13.97
C ILE A 879 -7.79 -33.29 -13.01
N LYS A 880 -8.89 -33.10 -12.25
CA LYS A 880 -9.22 -33.95 -11.09
C LYS A 880 -10.27 -35.02 -11.36
N GLY A 881 -11.01 -34.95 -12.45
CA GLY A 881 -12.08 -35.91 -12.67
C GLY A 881 -12.64 -35.93 -14.08
N VAL A 882 -13.57 -36.86 -14.27
CA VAL A 882 -14.25 -37.12 -15.55
C VAL A 882 -15.09 -35.93 -16.04
N GLY A 883 -15.51 -35.02 -15.15
CA GLY A 883 -16.29 -33.83 -15.53
C GLY A 883 -15.53 -32.82 -16.41
N ASN A 884 -14.22 -32.98 -16.57
CA ASN A 884 -13.43 -32.21 -17.54
C ASN A 884 -13.49 -32.79 -18.96
N PHE A 885 -14.26 -33.87 -19.17
CA PHE A 885 -14.42 -34.53 -20.46
C PHE A 885 -15.91 -34.56 -20.81
N ASP A 886 -16.25 -34.10 -22.00
CA ASP A 886 -17.57 -34.27 -22.59
C ASP A 886 -17.46 -35.28 -23.72
N VAL A 887 -18.16 -36.41 -23.60
CA VAL A 887 -18.18 -37.45 -24.63
C VAL A 887 -19.61 -37.69 -25.07
N LEU A 888 -19.87 -37.51 -26.37
CA LEU A 888 -21.16 -37.75 -27.00
C LEU A 888 -21.03 -38.90 -27.99
N LEU A 889 -22.03 -39.78 -28.01
CA LEU A 889 -22.10 -40.88 -28.94
C LEU A 889 -23.41 -40.81 -29.72
N THR A 890 -23.30 -40.81 -31.03
CA THR A 890 -24.43 -41.02 -31.95
C THR A 890 -24.41 -42.48 -32.36
N SER A 891 -25.36 -43.26 -31.85
CA SER A 891 -25.53 -44.67 -32.21
C SER A 891 -26.28 -44.81 -33.55
N PRO A 892 -26.18 -45.96 -34.25
CA PRO A 892 -26.82 -46.15 -35.54
C PRO A 892 -28.32 -45.86 -35.50
N ASN A 893 -28.77 -44.94 -36.36
CA ASN A 893 -30.17 -44.50 -36.46
C ASN A 893 -30.76 -43.90 -35.17
N GLN A 894 -29.91 -43.43 -34.25
CA GLN A 894 -30.33 -42.78 -33.01
C GLN A 894 -29.85 -41.33 -32.97
N THR A 895 -30.44 -40.54 -32.07
CA THR A 895 -29.97 -39.19 -31.77
C THR A 895 -28.68 -39.23 -30.95
N THR A 896 -27.86 -38.20 -31.08
CA THR A 896 -26.66 -38.01 -30.27
C THR A 896 -27.02 -37.95 -28.78
N THR A 897 -26.32 -38.74 -27.96
CA THR A 897 -26.54 -38.78 -26.51
C THR A 897 -25.22 -38.67 -25.75
N PRO A 898 -25.18 -38.04 -24.57
CA PRO A 898 -24.00 -38.05 -23.71
C PRO A 898 -23.69 -39.47 -23.21
N VAL A 899 -22.42 -39.85 -23.24
CA VAL A 899 -21.95 -41.11 -22.64
C VAL A 899 -21.93 -40.94 -21.12
N ASP A 900 -22.49 -41.90 -20.39
CA ASP A 900 -22.39 -41.94 -18.93
C ASP A 900 -20.94 -42.21 -18.50
N LEU A 901 -20.28 -41.18 -17.96
CA LEU A 901 -18.89 -41.24 -17.52
C LEU A 901 -18.73 -41.75 -16.07
N THR A 902 -19.83 -42.13 -15.40
CA THR A 902 -19.81 -42.62 -14.02
C THR A 902 -19.91 -44.15 -13.91
N GLY A 903 -20.11 -44.83 -15.04
CA GLY A 903 -20.24 -46.28 -15.11
C GLY A 903 -18.95 -47.06 -14.81
N THR A 904 -19.10 -48.35 -14.47
CA THR A 904 -17.96 -49.25 -14.17
C THR A 904 -17.06 -49.55 -15.37
N ASN A 905 -17.49 -49.20 -16.58
CA ASN A 905 -16.76 -49.31 -17.84
C ASN A 905 -15.86 -48.10 -18.13
N VAL A 906 -15.81 -47.13 -17.21
CA VAL A 906 -14.99 -45.91 -17.34
C VAL A 906 -13.86 -45.94 -16.33
N ARG A 907 -12.65 -45.65 -16.79
CA ARG A 907 -11.47 -45.47 -15.92
C ARG A 907 -10.87 -44.10 -16.16
N PHE A 908 -10.87 -43.29 -15.11
CA PHE A 908 -10.16 -42.02 -15.10
C PHE A 908 -8.78 -42.18 -14.46
N SER A 909 -7.78 -41.62 -15.10
CA SER A 909 -6.44 -41.50 -14.54
C SER A 909 -5.90 -40.11 -14.82
N SER A 910 -5.02 -39.61 -13.95
CA SER A 910 -4.30 -38.37 -14.22
C SER A 910 -2.92 -38.44 -13.60
N ASP A 911 -1.93 -37.88 -14.29
CA ASP A 911 -0.54 -37.79 -13.88
C ASP A 911 -0.08 -36.34 -13.99
N SER A 912 -0.07 -35.62 -12.86
CA SER A 912 0.37 -34.22 -12.81
C SER A 912 1.85 -34.05 -13.14
N THR A 913 2.69 -35.09 -13.00
CA THR A 913 4.11 -34.99 -13.34
C THR A 913 4.33 -34.90 -14.85
N LYS A 914 3.47 -35.57 -15.61
CA LYS A 914 3.43 -35.53 -17.07
C LYS A 914 2.46 -34.49 -17.63
N GLY A 915 1.62 -33.90 -16.77
CA GLY A 915 0.55 -32.99 -17.19
C GLY A 915 -0.55 -33.71 -17.96
N THR A 916 -0.83 -34.99 -17.67
CA THR A 916 -1.82 -35.76 -18.43
C THR A 916 -3.04 -36.12 -17.61
N ALA A 917 -4.18 -36.25 -18.29
CA ALA A 917 -5.40 -36.84 -17.76
C ALA A 917 -6.03 -37.70 -18.85
N ALA A 918 -6.35 -38.95 -18.54
CA ALA A 918 -6.87 -39.90 -19.50
C ALA A 918 -8.18 -40.51 -19.00
N LEU A 919 -9.15 -40.59 -19.91
CA LEU A 919 -10.43 -41.24 -19.77
C LEU A 919 -10.44 -42.45 -20.69
N GLU A 920 -10.44 -43.65 -20.11
CA GLU A 920 -10.54 -44.91 -20.83
C GLU A 920 -12.00 -45.40 -20.77
N LEU A 921 -12.65 -45.50 -21.93
CA LEU A 921 -14.03 -45.94 -22.12
C LEU A 921 -14.02 -47.34 -22.73
N ARG A 922 -14.46 -48.33 -21.95
CA ARG A 922 -14.62 -49.71 -22.42
C ARG A 922 -16.02 -49.90 -22.99
N MET A 923 -16.19 -49.51 -24.25
CA MET A 923 -17.46 -49.64 -24.94
C MET A 923 -17.71 -51.11 -25.28
N GLY A 924 -18.97 -51.54 -25.29
CA GLY A 924 -19.34 -52.90 -25.68
C GLY A 924 -18.90 -54.02 -24.72
N GLN A 925 -18.39 -53.70 -23.52
CA GLN A 925 -17.87 -54.69 -22.57
C GLN A 925 -18.97 -55.60 -21.97
N ALA A 926 -20.16 -55.05 -21.71
CA ALA A 926 -21.30 -55.82 -21.19
C ALA A 926 -22.03 -56.58 -22.31
N ALA A 927 -22.17 -55.95 -23.47
CA ALA A 927 -22.70 -56.53 -24.70
C ALA A 927 -22.05 -55.81 -25.89
N PRO A 928 -21.65 -56.51 -26.97
CA PRO A 928 -21.08 -55.89 -28.16
C PRO A 928 -21.96 -54.76 -28.70
N LEU A 929 -21.33 -53.68 -29.18
CA LEU A 929 -22.02 -52.59 -29.88
C LEU A 929 -22.76 -53.15 -31.09
N ALA A 930 -23.99 -52.68 -31.34
CA ALA A 930 -24.80 -53.12 -32.46
C ALA A 930 -24.18 -52.73 -33.82
N ASN A 931 -24.54 -53.45 -34.89
CA ASN A 931 -24.06 -53.14 -36.24
C ASN A 931 -24.49 -51.74 -36.69
N GLY A 932 -23.58 -51.04 -37.37
CA GLY A 932 -23.86 -49.78 -38.05
C GLY A 932 -22.79 -48.72 -37.83
N THR A 933 -23.09 -47.51 -38.28
CA THR A 933 -22.21 -46.35 -38.20
C THR A 933 -22.45 -45.58 -36.92
N TYR A 934 -21.38 -45.34 -36.16
CA TYR A 934 -21.35 -44.54 -34.96
C TYR A 934 -20.58 -43.25 -35.21
N THR A 935 -20.95 -42.17 -34.53
CA THR A 935 -20.15 -40.94 -34.46
C THR A 935 -19.82 -40.65 -33.00
N LEU A 936 -18.54 -40.53 -32.69
CA LEU A 936 -18.03 -40.14 -31.38
C LEU A 936 -17.59 -38.68 -31.44
N GLU A 937 -18.11 -37.86 -30.53
CA GLU A 937 -17.67 -36.48 -30.35
C GLU A 937 -17.09 -36.29 -28.95
N VAL A 938 -15.90 -35.71 -28.89
CA VAL A 938 -15.12 -35.58 -27.65
C VAL A 938 -14.66 -34.14 -27.48
N GLN A 939 -14.87 -33.60 -26.29
CA GLN A 939 -14.21 -32.38 -25.83
C GLN A 939 -13.55 -32.66 -24.50
N GLY A 940 -12.36 -32.10 -24.31
CA GLY A 940 -11.72 -32.09 -23.01
C GLY A 940 -11.40 -30.66 -22.60
N ARG A 941 -11.33 -30.41 -21.30
CA ARG A 941 -11.05 -29.10 -20.71
C ARG A 941 -9.94 -29.19 -19.67
N ASP A 942 -9.12 -28.16 -19.57
CA ASP A 942 -8.15 -28.06 -18.48
C ASP A 942 -8.84 -27.83 -17.13
N ALA A 943 -8.06 -27.76 -16.06
CA ALA A 943 -8.58 -27.51 -14.72
C ALA A 943 -9.14 -26.08 -14.52
N THR A 944 -8.97 -25.18 -15.49
CA THR A 944 -9.59 -23.85 -15.53
C THR A 944 -10.74 -23.75 -16.52
N ASP A 945 -11.20 -24.89 -17.03
CA ASP A 945 -12.32 -25.03 -17.94
C ASP A 945 -12.06 -24.54 -19.38
N LYS A 946 -10.78 -24.29 -19.75
CA LYS A 946 -10.45 -23.98 -21.15
C LYS A 946 -10.52 -25.26 -21.99
N PRO A 947 -11.27 -25.23 -23.10
CA PRO A 947 -11.40 -26.39 -23.97
C PRO A 947 -10.11 -26.68 -24.74
N ALA A 948 -9.89 -27.95 -25.06
CA ALA A 948 -8.74 -28.38 -25.85
C ALA A 948 -8.74 -27.86 -27.29
N ALA A 949 -9.92 -27.59 -27.83
CA ALA A 949 -10.12 -27.00 -29.15
C ALA A 949 -11.45 -26.22 -29.20
N ASP A 950 -11.61 -25.30 -30.15
CA ASP A 950 -12.86 -24.54 -30.34
C ASP A 950 -14.04 -25.43 -30.75
N GLN A 951 -13.75 -26.51 -31.48
CA GLN A 951 -14.71 -27.52 -31.89
C GLN A 951 -14.40 -28.86 -31.22
N ARG A 952 -15.46 -29.65 -30.97
CA ARG A 952 -15.31 -31.02 -30.47
C ARG A 952 -14.57 -31.86 -31.51
N TYR A 953 -13.65 -32.72 -31.08
CA TYR A 953 -13.13 -33.77 -31.94
C TYR A 953 -14.28 -34.67 -32.35
N SER A 954 -14.47 -34.91 -33.65
CA SER A 954 -15.56 -35.74 -34.18
C SER A 954 -14.98 -36.81 -35.11
N ILE A 955 -15.35 -38.06 -34.86
CA ILE A 955 -14.92 -39.21 -35.65
C ILE A 955 -16.07 -40.19 -35.86
N THR A 956 -16.23 -40.65 -37.09
CA THR A 956 -17.25 -41.62 -37.48
C THR A 956 -16.60 -42.98 -37.71
N PHE A 957 -17.15 -44.05 -37.17
CA PHE A 957 -16.63 -45.42 -37.32
C PHE A 957 -17.75 -46.44 -37.56
N GLU A 958 -17.42 -47.56 -38.18
CA GLU A 958 -18.36 -48.65 -38.46
C GLU A 958 -18.12 -49.84 -37.53
N VAL A 959 -19.19 -50.35 -36.93
CA VAL A 959 -19.17 -51.61 -36.16
C VAL A 959 -19.85 -52.70 -36.98
N VAL A 960 -19.16 -53.84 -37.12
CA VAL A 960 -19.66 -55.02 -37.81
C VAL A 960 -19.38 -56.24 -36.92
N ASN A 961 -20.44 -56.85 -36.38
CA ASN A 961 -20.40 -58.00 -35.47
C ASN A 961 -20.19 -59.31 -36.20
N GLU A 962 -20.61 -59.42 -37.47
CA GLU A 962 -20.32 -60.60 -38.28
C GLU A 962 -18.80 -60.74 -38.39
N SER A 963 -18.29 -61.90 -37.99
CA SER A 963 -16.89 -62.25 -38.22
C SER A 963 -16.68 -62.43 -39.73
N THR A 964 -16.02 -61.45 -40.36
CA THR A 964 -15.69 -61.51 -41.78
C THR A 964 -14.26 -61.10 -42.04
N ILE A 965 -13.67 -61.65 -43.10
CA ILE A 965 -12.34 -61.28 -43.57
C ILE A 965 -12.43 -60.86 -45.03
N SER A 966 -11.82 -59.72 -45.38
CA SER A 966 -11.65 -59.34 -46.77
C SER A 966 -10.64 -60.25 -47.46
N ASN A 967 -10.55 -60.16 -48.79
CA ASN A 967 -9.35 -60.66 -49.44
C ASN A 967 -8.10 -59.96 -48.90
N ILE A 968 -6.99 -60.70 -48.86
CA ILE A 968 -5.70 -60.19 -48.39
C ILE A 968 -4.89 -59.74 -49.59
N TYR A 969 -4.49 -58.47 -49.65
CA TYR A 969 -3.80 -57.90 -50.80
C TYR A 969 -2.31 -57.68 -50.50
N PRO A 970 -1.39 -58.15 -51.33
CA PRO A 970 0.00 -57.71 -51.27
C PRO A 970 0.10 -56.25 -51.75
N TYR A 971 0.78 -55.41 -50.99
CA TYR A 971 1.03 -54.02 -51.32
C TYR A 971 2.50 -53.65 -51.03
N PRO A 972 3.23 -53.07 -52.00
CA PRO A 972 2.84 -52.91 -53.41
C PRO A 972 2.79 -54.24 -54.17
N ASN A 973 1.97 -54.32 -55.22
CA ASN A 973 1.94 -55.43 -56.18
C ASN A 973 1.73 -54.86 -57.60
N PRO A 974 2.70 -54.95 -58.54
CA PRO A 974 3.91 -55.78 -58.48
C PRO A 974 4.91 -55.45 -57.37
N VAL A 975 5.49 -56.49 -56.80
CA VAL A 975 6.48 -56.44 -55.72
C VAL A 975 7.86 -56.21 -56.33
N THR A 976 8.48 -55.07 -56.01
CA THR A 976 9.82 -54.70 -56.50
C THR A 976 10.94 -54.92 -55.48
N SER A 977 10.65 -54.69 -54.20
CA SER A 977 11.59 -54.91 -53.10
C SER A 977 10.98 -55.79 -52.01
N LYS A 978 9.93 -55.29 -51.35
CA LYS A 978 9.15 -56.01 -50.35
C LYS A 978 7.67 -55.69 -50.50
N ALA A 979 6.80 -56.60 -50.07
CA ALA A 979 5.37 -56.36 -49.97
C ALA A 979 4.86 -56.75 -48.59
N ARG A 980 3.93 -55.95 -48.08
CA ARG A 980 3.12 -56.27 -46.90
C ARG A 980 1.73 -56.69 -47.34
N PHE A 981 1.02 -57.38 -46.47
CA PHE A 981 -0.31 -57.83 -46.77
C PHE A 981 -1.32 -56.95 -46.03
N VAL A 982 -2.29 -56.40 -46.78
CA VAL A 982 -3.32 -55.51 -46.26
C VAL A 982 -4.69 -56.16 -46.37
N PHE A 983 -5.47 -56.09 -45.30
CA PHE A 983 -6.79 -56.72 -45.23
C PHE A 983 -7.60 -56.14 -44.08
N THR A 984 -8.90 -56.41 -44.10
CA THR A 984 -9.84 -55.94 -43.10
C THR A 984 -10.49 -57.14 -42.40
N LEU A 985 -10.54 -57.07 -41.07
CA LEU A 985 -11.23 -58.04 -40.22
C LEU A 985 -12.43 -57.37 -39.55
N THR A 986 -13.54 -58.10 -39.44
CA THR A 986 -14.71 -57.70 -38.64
C THR A 986 -15.07 -58.78 -37.63
N GLY A 987 -15.97 -58.49 -36.70
CA GLY A 987 -16.40 -59.39 -35.62
C GLY A 987 -15.80 -59.03 -34.27
N THR A 988 -16.05 -59.86 -33.26
CA THR A 988 -15.69 -59.56 -31.86
C THR A 988 -14.29 -60.01 -31.46
N GLU A 989 -13.69 -60.96 -32.19
CA GLU A 989 -12.37 -61.52 -31.92
C GLU A 989 -11.64 -61.78 -33.24
N PRO A 990 -10.33 -61.52 -33.34
CA PRO A 990 -9.55 -61.90 -34.51
C PRO A 990 -9.41 -63.44 -34.62
N PRO A 991 -9.05 -63.96 -35.81
CA PRO A 991 -8.86 -65.40 -36.00
C PRO A 991 -7.79 -66.00 -35.07
N ARG A 992 -8.00 -67.24 -34.62
CA ARG A 992 -7.04 -67.94 -33.74
C ARG A 992 -5.73 -68.29 -34.45
N ASN A 993 -5.81 -68.61 -35.74
CA ASN A 993 -4.69 -69.08 -36.55
C ASN A 993 -4.94 -68.68 -38.01
N MET A 994 -3.94 -68.06 -38.66
CA MET A 994 -3.98 -67.69 -40.07
C MET A 994 -2.60 -67.89 -40.70
N LYS A 995 -2.54 -68.35 -41.95
CA LYS A 995 -1.30 -68.32 -42.73
C LYS A 995 -1.52 -67.92 -44.19
N ILE A 996 -0.53 -67.29 -44.79
CA ILE A 996 -0.50 -66.96 -46.21
C ILE A 996 0.48 -67.91 -46.89
N GLN A 997 0.01 -68.67 -47.88
CA GLN A 997 0.88 -69.52 -48.70
C GLN A 997 1.11 -68.86 -50.06
N VAL A 998 2.36 -68.71 -50.44
CA VAL A 998 2.77 -68.29 -51.80
C VAL A 998 3.21 -69.53 -52.58
N LEU A 999 2.76 -69.64 -53.83
CA LEU A 999 2.94 -70.80 -54.70
C LEU A 999 3.36 -70.40 -56.12
N THR A 1000 4.06 -71.31 -56.81
CA THR A 1000 4.30 -71.21 -58.26
C THR A 1000 3.01 -71.48 -59.06
N LEU A 1001 3.01 -71.14 -60.36
CA LEU A 1001 1.89 -71.48 -61.27
C LEU A 1001 1.61 -72.99 -61.40
N THR A 1002 2.58 -73.83 -61.06
CA THR A 1002 2.45 -75.30 -61.02
C THR A 1002 1.92 -75.83 -59.67
N GLY A 1003 1.65 -74.96 -58.70
CA GLY A 1003 1.08 -75.32 -57.39
C GLY A 1003 2.10 -75.74 -56.33
N ARG A 1004 3.41 -75.51 -56.53
CA ARG A 1004 4.43 -75.76 -55.51
C ARG A 1004 4.46 -74.59 -54.51
N VAL A 1005 4.29 -74.88 -53.22
CA VAL A 1005 4.46 -73.88 -52.15
C VAL A 1005 5.92 -73.45 -52.08
N VAL A 1006 6.15 -72.14 -52.13
CA VAL A 1006 7.47 -71.53 -52.04
C VAL A 1006 7.69 -70.77 -50.74
N ARG A 1007 6.62 -70.24 -50.11
CA ARG A 1007 6.71 -69.56 -48.81
C ARG A 1007 5.42 -69.74 -48.03
N GLU A 1008 5.53 -70.03 -46.74
CA GLU A 1008 4.43 -69.89 -45.78
C GLU A 1008 4.72 -68.74 -44.83
N ILE A 1009 3.78 -67.80 -44.70
CA ILE A 1009 3.87 -66.70 -43.74
C ILE A 1009 2.88 -67.01 -42.63
N MET A 1010 3.40 -67.38 -41.46
CA MET A 1010 2.60 -67.82 -40.31
C MET A 1010 2.05 -66.62 -39.53
N MET A 1011 0.96 -66.81 -38.77
CA MET A 1011 0.32 -65.75 -37.99
C MET A 1011 1.28 -64.96 -37.10
N ALA A 1012 2.24 -65.65 -36.48
CA ALA A 1012 3.25 -65.02 -35.62
C ALA A 1012 4.14 -64.02 -36.39
N GLU A 1013 4.32 -64.20 -37.70
CA GLU A 1013 5.06 -63.28 -38.58
C GLU A 1013 4.17 -62.13 -39.07
N LEU A 1014 2.85 -62.33 -39.19
CA LEU A 1014 1.92 -61.30 -39.65
C LEU A 1014 1.83 -60.11 -38.68
N GLY A 1015 2.18 -60.31 -37.41
CA GLY A 1015 1.99 -59.32 -36.34
C GLY A 1015 0.64 -59.50 -35.61
N PRO A 1016 0.37 -58.70 -34.57
CA PRO A 1016 -0.88 -58.77 -33.82
C PRO A 1016 -2.07 -58.41 -34.72
N LEU A 1017 -2.93 -59.40 -34.97
CA LEU A 1017 -4.17 -59.19 -35.72
C LEU A 1017 -5.19 -58.44 -34.86
N ARG A 1018 -5.90 -57.51 -35.47
CA ARG A 1018 -6.94 -56.70 -34.81
C ARG A 1018 -8.21 -56.63 -35.65
N ILE A 1019 -9.34 -56.31 -35.03
CA ILE A 1019 -10.55 -55.95 -35.77
C ILE A 1019 -10.32 -54.58 -36.44
N GLY A 1020 -10.78 -54.43 -37.67
CA GLY A 1020 -10.53 -53.28 -38.53
C GLY A 1020 -9.46 -53.52 -39.59
N ASN A 1021 -8.82 -52.44 -40.01
CA ASN A 1021 -7.79 -52.47 -41.07
C ASN A 1021 -6.44 -52.95 -40.51
N ASN A 1022 -5.89 -53.98 -41.16
CA ASN A 1022 -4.62 -54.63 -40.82
C ASN A 1022 -3.61 -54.45 -41.96
N ILE A 1023 -2.36 -54.25 -41.56
CA ILE A 1023 -1.17 -54.30 -42.43
C ILE A 1023 -0.16 -55.18 -41.70
N THR A 1024 0.37 -56.21 -42.36
CA THR A 1024 1.31 -57.12 -41.71
C THR A 1024 2.62 -56.44 -41.31
N ASP A 1025 3.15 -56.81 -40.15
CA ASP A 1025 4.48 -56.36 -39.69
C ASP A 1025 5.57 -56.91 -40.61
N TYR A 1026 5.48 -58.22 -40.93
CA TYR A 1026 6.35 -58.88 -41.88
C TYR A 1026 6.13 -58.34 -43.30
N ALA A 1027 7.23 -57.85 -43.89
CA ALA A 1027 7.32 -57.42 -45.26
C ALA A 1027 8.09 -58.49 -46.05
N TRP A 1028 7.36 -59.31 -46.82
CA TRP A 1028 7.94 -60.38 -47.60
C TRP A 1028 8.77 -59.83 -48.75
N ASP A 1029 10.01 -60.29 -48.87
CA ASP A 1029 11.02 -59.76 -49.79
C ASP A 1029 11.13 -60.57 -51.10
N GLY A 1030 10.23 -61.52 -51.33
CA GLY A 1030 10.24 -62.38 -52.52
C GLY A 1030 11.25 -63.53 -52.42
N THR A 1031 11.55 -64.01 -51.22
CA THR A 1031 12.34 -65.23 -50.98
C THR A 1031 11.44 -66.44 -50.69
N ASP A 1032 11.96 -67.64 -50.89
CA ASP A 1032 11.30 -68.89 -50.51
C ASP A 1032 11.48 -69.19 -49.00
N GLU A 1033 10.95 -70.32 -48.54
CA GLU A 1033 10.99 -70.77 -47.14
C GLU A 1033 12.41 -70.94 -46.58
N PHE A 1034 13.42 -71.08 -47.45
CA PHE A 1034 14.82 -71.26 -47.07
C PHE A 1034 15.66 -69.99 -47.26
N GLY A 1035 15.03 -68.89 -47.70
CA GLY A 1035 15.68 -67.60 -47.93
C GLY A 1035 16.24 -67.41 -49.34
N ASP A 1036 16.03 -68.37 -50.26
CA ASP A 1036 16.49 -68.25 -51.64
C ASP A 1036 15.59 -67.31 -52.45
N ARG A 1037 16.18 -66.53 -53.34
CA ARG A 1037 15.47 -65.53 -54.14
C ARG A 1037 14.61 -66.18 -55.23
N LEU A 1038 13.32 -65.84 -55.23
CA LEU A 1038 12.40 -66.25 -56.30
C LEU A 1038 12.64 -65.44 -57.60
N ALA A 1039 12.45 -66.08 -58.76
CA ALA A 1039 12.59 -65.45 -60.07
C ALA A 1039 11.46 -64.46 -60.37
N ASN A 1040 11.73 -63.46 -61.22
CA ASN A 1040 10.71 -62.52 -61.72
C ASN A 1040 9.58 -63.29 -62.42
N GLY A 1041 8.34 -62.95 -62.11
CA GLY A 1041 7.21 -63.66 -62.68
C GLY A 1041 5.95 -63.56 -61.83
N THR A 1042 4.93 -64.30 -62.29
CA THR A 1042 3.65 -64.41 -61.59
C THR A 1042 3.65 -65.60 -60.63
N TYR A 1043 3.32 -65.33 -59.39
CA TYR A 1043 3.04 -66.31 -58.34
C TYR A 1043 1.56 -66.24 -57.97
N LEU A 1044 1.05 -67.34 -57.43
CA LEU A 1044 -0.28 -67.38 -56.85
C LEU A 1044 -0.13 -67.42 -55.34
N TYR A 1045 -1.04 -66.81 -54.60
CA TYR A 1045 -1.10 -66.99 -53.16
C TYR A 1045 -2.52 -67.29 -52.73
N ARG A 1046 -2.63 -67.95 -51.58
CA ARG A 1046 -3.90 -68.20 -50.91
C ARG A 1046 -3.74 -68.00 -49.41
N VAL A 1047 -4.85 -67.69 -48.77
CA VAL A 1047 -4.94 -67.49 -47.32
C VAL A 1047 -5.62 -68.72 -46.75
N LEU A 1048 -5.03 -69.30 -45.71
CA LEU A 1048 -5.61 -70.40 -44.95
C LEU A 1048 -5.94 -69.88 -43.55
N LEU A 1049 -7.23 -69.85 -43.26
CA LEU A 1049 -7.76 -69.58 -41.94
C LEU A 1049 -8.05 -70.91 -41.26
N ASP A 1050 -7.56 -71.11 -40.05
CA ASP A 1050 -7.96 -72.24 -39.22
C ASP A 1050 -9.20 -71.82 -38.43
N ASP A 1051 -10.34 -72.08 -39.05
CA ASP A 1051 -11.68 -71.74 -38.57
C ASP A 1051 -12.54 -73.01 -38.45
N PRO A 1052 -12.25 -73.87 -37.46
CA PRO A 1052 -12.92 -75.16 -37.30
C PRO A 1052 -14.41 -75.06 -36.97
N GLN A 1053 -14.94 -73.85 -36.77
CA GLN A 1053 -16.35 -73.57 -36.47
C GLN A 1053 -17.06 -72.80 -37.60
N ASP A 1054 -16.42 -72.58 -38.76
CA ASP A 1054 -16.93 -71.74 -39.87
C ASP A 1054 -17.46 -70.37 -39.38
N LYS A 1055 -16.75 -69.76 -38.42
CA LYS A 1055 -17.10 -68.49 -37.80
C LYS A 1055 -16.88 -67.28 -38.73
N PHE A 1056 -15.89 -67.33 -39.62
CA PHE A 1056 -15.50 -66.25 -40.51
C PHE A 1056 -16.05 -66.45 -41.93
N SER A 1057 -16.93 -65.56 -42.35
CA SER A 1057 -17.39 -65.50 -43.75
C SER A 1057 -16.58 -64.50 -44.58
N ARG A 1058 -16.66 -64.58 -45.91
CA ARG A 1058 -15.90 -63.69 -46.79
C ARG A 1058 -16.58 -62.33 -46.94
N ARG A 1059 -15.84 -61.25 -46.70
CA ARG A 1059 -16.31 -59.88 -46.94
C ARG A 1059 -16.06 -59.50 -48.40
N ALA A 1060 -17.12 -59.15 -49.12
CA ALA A 1060 -17.00 -58.69 -50.49
C ALA A 1060 -16.38 -57.28 -50.54
N THR A 1061 -15.44 -57.06 -51.45
CA THR A 1061 -14.81 -55.76 -51.67
C THR A 1061 -14.67 -55.46 -53.17
N ALA A 1062 -14.49 -54.19 -53.54
CA ALA A 1062 -14.25 -53.81 -54.94
C ALA A 1062 -12.99 -54.48 -55.54
N GLY A 1063 -12.01 -54.82 -54.70
CA GLY A 1063 -10.77 -55.48 -55.09
C GLY A 1063 -10.91 -56.98 -55.36
N ASP A 1064 -12.08 -57.60 -55.12
CA ASP A 1064 -12.30 -59.04 -55.30
C ASP A 1064 -12.14 -59.50 -56.75
N ARG A 1065 -12.25 -58.58 -57.72
CA ARG A 1065 -11.96 -58.82 -59.14
C ARG A 1065 -10.54 -59.35 -59.38
N ALA A 1066 -9.61 -59.10 -58.46
CA ALA A 1066 -8.24 -59.58 -58.51
C ALA A 1066 -8.08 -61.05 -58.06
N PHE A 1067 -9.16 -61.70 -57.61
CA PHE A 1067 -9.16 -63.06 -57.08
C PHE A 1067 -10.03 -63.99 -57.92
N LYS A 1068 -9.63 -65.26 -58.03
CA LYS A 1068 -10.44 -66.33 -58.65
C LYS A 1068 -10.35 -67.59 -57.81
N LYS A 1069 -11.50 -68.09 -57.31
CA LYS A 1069 -11.58 -69.25 -56.40
C LYS A 1069 -10.64 -69.13 -55.17
N ASP A 1070 -10.61 -67.96 -54.54
CA ASP A 1070 -9.78 -67.66 -53.35
C ASP A 1070 -8.25 -67.59 -53.58
N TRP A 1071 -7.82 -67.65 -54.85
CA TRP A 1071 -6.43 -67.41 -55.23
C TRP A 1071 -6.23 -65.97 -55.67
N GLY A 1072 -5.23 -65.32 -55.07
CA GLY A 1072 -4.75 -64.02 -55.49
C GLY A 1072 -3.51 -64.14 -56.38
N LYS A 1073 -3.32 -63.17 -57.28
CA LYS A 1073 -2.13 -63.06 -58.13
C LYS A 1073 -1.12 -62.11 -57.50
N LEU A 1074 0.12 -62.57 -57.38
CA LEU A 1074 1.26 -61.77 -56.93
C LEU A 1074 2.29 -61.71 -58.06
N VAL A 1075 2.77 -60.52 -58.40
CA VAL A 1075 3.76 -60.33 -59.46
C VAL A 1075 5.06 -59.85 -58.83
N LEU A 1076 6.15 -60.58 -59.01
CA LEU A 1076 7.49 -60.16 -58.61
C LEU A 1076 8.21 -59.56 -59.81
N ILE A 1077 8.63 -58.30 -59.70
CA ILE A 1077 9.39 -57.57 -60.72
C ILE A 1077 10.61 -56.97 -60.04
N ARG A 1078 11.75 -57.63 -60.17
CA ARG A 1078 13.04 -57.11 -59.70
C ARG A 1078 13.85 -56.53 -60.84
#